data_AF-A0A9Q4CB79-F1
#
_entry.id   AF-A0A9Q4CB79-F1
#
_cell.length_a   1.000
_cell.length_b   1.000
_cell.length_c   1.000
_cell.angle_alpha   90.00
_cell.angle_beta   90.00
_cell.angle_gamma   90.00
#
_symmetry.space_group_name_H-M   'P 1'
#
loop_
_entity.id
_entity.type
_entity.pdbx_description
1 polymer ?
#
loop_
_entity_poly.entity_id
_entity_poly.type
_entity_poly.pdbx_seq_one_letter_code
_entity_poly.pdbx_strand_id
1 'polypeptide(L)'
;MGKGVSGSIMKAMGAKDHRVRLIDREWVTDNYLRLRLRSDTLLNPEGEKPGAWIRAWFPDPDGGAKEFQRGYTIRDADPATGEFTLEFVLHEPAGPASHWARHAETGAEISAMRMSEEPFVQLDPQPPGYLLLGDSSGYPAICDIAAAIDPSVPVVIRLEKNSDLDEQLPLPEGDNITATWVDALPDGQALVQAIRGGDWSGWFTWLTAESTSVRHARTYLRRECGATKALLHAQGYWIRGRAMGAYRDTDAPEQHASPHDAATTPATPTRGVLAGAKTALVLAGIAQGCLSVLQIVPLILFAHIARMFLDGVPEQDFLRAAVTALVVMGLSGLGTVGLTTALHFYDAHFAAALRLRLMEKVTRLPLGWFNRRESAGVRKLIGGDVAALHHLVTHAVPEVVAAAVTPVAVLIYLMSVQWRLGLVLLIPVVLFVVVMSRMMTRDRDRFHTSQRLVAEANAVVQTHLETQRESRIFGDDAIVDVDGTMREIDDFVSTWQHDTAPAKVTMVMLNRPATVIALLCTAAWLFLLVGWIDPTDLVPFFILGTSFAGQLLAVSHSIGALQQGLNAVAGLELLLATPTLADPADRPGSPGHVVFNHVRFGYGPGRPVLPDFSLTLEPGTVTAVVGDSGAGKSTVATLLARLWDVDGGSVSIDGRDIRDLSQKELYGRVSVLLQDVQLLHTSVAENIALAAPGADRDSIIAAAEAVGIADFIDTLPDGYDTVIDGNRLSGGQRQRIGVARALLADTDIVVLDEATASADPESEWAIRRGLDRLLVGKTVLMIAHRLHTVTGADRIVVMRDGRITESGTHDQLLATDGTYADLWKAGSTR
;
A
#
# COMPACT_ATOMS: atom_id res chain seq x y z
N MET A 1 1.29 -22.11 -7.02
CA MET A 1 0.77 -20.81 -6.54
C MET A 1 1.48 -20.35 -5.27
N GLY A 2 2.00 -19.11 -5.22
CA GLY A 2 2.67 -18.57 -4.03
C GLY A 2 1.77 -18.58 -2.79
N LYS A 3 2.32 -18.88 -1.61
CA LYS A 3 1.59 -18.89 -0.34
C LYS A 3 1.48 -17.47 0.24
N GLY A 4 0.35 -17.17 0.88
CA GLY A 4 0.09 -15.88 1.56
C GLY A 4 -0.86 -14.95 0.80
N VAL A 5 -1.05 -13.74 1.36
CA VAL A 5 -2.05 -12.72 0.95
C VAL A 5 -2.02 -12.42 -0.55
N SER A 6 -0.83 -12.39 -1.16
CA SER A 6 -0.66 -12.17 -2.61
C SER A 6 -1.21 -13.33 -3.45
N GLY A 7 -1.04 -14.59 -3.02
CA GLY A 7 -1.57 -15.76 -3.71
C GLY A 7 -3.09 -15.92 -3.59
N SER A 8 -3.67 -15.53 -2.44
CA SER A 8 -5.12 -15.48 -2.25
C SER A 8 -5.78 -14.31 -3.00
N ILE A 9 -5.10 -13.17 -3.10
CA ILE A 9 -5.53 -12.03 -3.93
C ILE A 9 -5.47 -12.39 -5.41
N MET A 10 -4.41 -13.08 -5.87
CA MET A 10 -4.30 -13.55 -7.25
C MET A 10 -5.37 -14.59 -7.62
N LYS A 11 -5.65 -15.56 -6.73
CA LYS A 11 -6.77 -16.52 -6.91
C LYS A 11 -8.12 -15.82 -6.90
N ALA A 12 -8.29 -14.81 -6.06
CA ALA A 12 -9.48 -13.97 -6.09
C ALA A 12 -9.54 -13.27 -7.46
N MET A 13 -8.50 -12.60 -7.94
CA MET A 13 -8.43 -11.91 -9.24
C MET A 13 -8.49 -12.82 -10.50
N GLY A 14 -8.83 -14.10 -10.38
CA GLY A 14 -9.03 -15.00 -11.52
C GLY A 14 -7.74 -15.55 -12.15
N ALA A 15 -6.56 -15.29 -11.55
CA ALA A 15 -5.31 -15.84 -12.03
C ALA A 15 -5.29 -17.37 -11.89
N LYS A 16 -5.32 -18.07 -13.02
CA LYS A 16 -5.14 -19.53 -13.11
C LYS A 16 -3.69 -19.82 -13.52
N ASP A 17 -3.12 -20.85 -12.89
CA ASP A 17 -1.86 -21.42 -13.38
C ASP A 17 -2.19 -22.27 -14.61
N HIS A 18 -1.71 -21.86 -15.76
CA HIS A 18 -1.77 -22.60 -17.02
C HIS A 18 -0.50 -23.42 -17.15
N ARG A 19 -0.63 -24.65 -17.65
CA ARG A 19 0.54 -25.41 -18.08
C ARG A 19 0.93 -24.94 -19.48
N VAL A 20 2.22 -24.73 -19.65
CA VAL A 20 2.83 -24.33 -20.91
C VAL A 20 3.90 -25.35 -21.24
N ARG A 21 3.81 -25.96 -22.42
CA ARG A 21 4.75 -26.98 -22.88
C ARG A 21 5.65 -26.41 -23.96
N LEU A 22 6.95 -26.68 -23.86
CA LEU A 22 7.94 -26.36 -24.89
C LEU A 22 7.75 -27.29 -26.10
N ILE A 23 7.54 -26.71 -27.28
CA ILE A 23 7.46 -27.44 -28.55
C ILE A 23 8.82 -27.42 -29.25
N ASP A 24 9.40 -26.23 -29.38
CA ASP A 24 10.61 -26.04 -30.18
C ASP A 24 11.48 -24.90 -29.61
N ARG A 25 12.77 -24.95 -29.91
CA ARG A 25 13.76 -23.96 -29.46
C ARG A 25 14.70 -23.57 -30.59
N GLU A 26 14.92 -22.27 -30.72
CA GLU A 26 15.79 -21.67 -31.73
C GLU A 26 16.77 -20.70 -31.06
N TRP A 27 18.06 -20.81 -31.40
CA TRP A 27 19.06 -19.81 -31.00
C TRP A 27 19.03 -18.66 -32.01
N VAL A 28 18.70 -17.46 -31.56
CA VAL A 28 18.70 -16.25 -32.39
C VAL A 28 20.09 -15.61 -32.40
N THR A 29 20.74 -15.56 -31.24
CA THR A 29 22.14 -15.14 -31.03
C THR A 29 22.75 -15.99 -29.93
N ASP A 30 24.07 -15.90 -29.69
CA ASP A 30 24.76 -16.67 -28.63
C ASP A 30 24.24 -16.38 -27.20
N ASN A 31 23.50 -15.29 -27.00
CA ASN A 31 22.89 -14.91 -25.71
C ASN A 31 21.35 -14.72 -25.77
N TYR A 32 20.69 -15.12 -26.87
CA TYR A 32 19.26 -14.92 -27.07
C TYR A 32 18.57 -16.15 -27.66
N LEU A 33 17.55 -16.65 -26.97
CA LEU A 33 16.85 -17.88 -27.32
C LEU A 33 15.37 -17.60 -27.58
N ARG A 34 14.83 -18.16 -28.66
CA ARG A 34 13.41 -18.14 -28.98
C ARG A 34 12.80 -19.51 -28.69
N LEU A 35 11.77 -19.53 -27.86
CA LEU A 35 11.06 -20.75 -27.47
C LEU A 35 9.63 -20.72 -27.99
N ARG A 36 9.25 -21.71 -28.80
CA ARG A 36 7.87 -21.93 -29.23
C ARG A 36 7.18 -22.86 -28.23
N LEU A 37 6.07 -22.41 -27.68
CA LEU A 37 5.37 -22.98 -26.55
C LEU A 37 3.90 -23.19 -26.89
N ARG A 38 3.23 -24.10 -26.17
CA ARG A 38 1.80 -24.34 -26.32
C ARG A 38 1.06 -24.41 -25.00
N SER A 39 -0.13 -23.83 -24.98
CA SER A 39 -1.09 -23.95 -23.89
C SER A 39 -2.52 -23.83 -24.41
N ASP A 40 -3.36 -24.81 -24.10
CA ASP A 40 -4.75 -24.84 -24.58
C ASP A 40 -5.68 -23.85 -23.86
N THR A 41 -5.17 -23.11 -22.85
CA THR A 41 -6.01 -22.30 -21.95
C THR A 41 -5.48 -20.90 -21.67
N LEU A 42 -4.27 -20.57 -22.12
CA LEU A 42 -3.59 -19.32 -21.74
C LEU A 42 -3.90 -18.14 -22.70
N LEU A 43 -4.04 -18.42 -24.00
CA LEU A 43 -4.27 -17.41 -25.03
C LEU A 43 -5.72 -16.93 -25.06
N ASN A 44 -5.91 -15.66 -25.43
CA ASN A 44 -7.24 -15.09 -25.64
C ASN A 44 -7.85 -15.63 -26.95
N PRO A 45 -9.14 -16.03 -26.95
CA PRO A 45 -9.82 -16.50 -28.16
C PRO A 45 -9.85 -15.48 -29.32
N GLU A 46 -9.82 -14.19 -28.99
CA GLU A 46 -9.87 -13.08 -29.95
C GLU A 46 -8.49 -12.67 -30.49
N GLY A 47 -7.41 -13.34 -30.06
CA GLY A 47 -6.04 -12.98 -30.38
C GLY A 47 -5.37 -12.14 -29.29
N GLU A 48 -4.04 -12.01 -29.39
CA GLU A 48 -3.23 -11.22 -28.47
C GLU A 48 -2.96 -9.82 -29.04
N LYS A 49 -2.99 -8.82 -28.17
CA LYS A 49 -2.64 -7.44 -28.52
C LYS A 49 -1.12 -7.23 -28.37
N PRO A 50 -0.51 -6.28 -29.09
CA PRO A 50 0.92 -5.97 -28.97
C PRO A 50 1.33 -5.68 -27.53
N GLY A 51 2.48 -6.21 -27.11
CA GLY A 51 2.98 -6.04 -25.74
C GLY A 51 2.26 -6.86 -24.67
N ALA A 52 1.31 -7.74 -25.04
CA ALA A 52 0.72 -8.71 -24.10
C ALA A 52 1.80 -9.61 -23.50
N TRP A 53 1.70 -9.91 -22.20
CA TRP A 53 2.75 -10.64 -21.48
C TRP A 53 2.17 -11.57 -20.41
N ILE A 54 2.98 -12.52 -19.95
CA ILE A 54 2.64 -13.52 -18.93
C ILE A 54 3.73 -13.60 -17.86
N ARG A 55 3.40 -14.16 -16.70
CA ARG A 55 4.39 -14.57 -15.70
C ARG A 55 4.55 -16.07 -15.69
N ALA A 56 5.75 -16.55 -16.00
CA ALA A 56 6.12 -17.94 -15.91
C ALA A 56 6.89 -18.24 -14.62
N TRP A 57 6.71 -19.44 -14.10
CA TRP A 57 7.40 -20.02 -12.95
C TRP A 57 8.44 -21.02 -13.46
N PHE A 58 9.70 -20.82 -13.08
CA PHE A 58 10.85 -21.61 -13.51
C PHE A 58 11.45 -22.37 -12.32
N PRO A 59 11.81 -23.65 -12.49
CA PRO A 59 12.35 -24.47 -11.40
C PRO A 59 13.74 -23.99 -10.96
N ASP A 60 14.08 -24.25 -9.70
CA ASP A 60 15.40 -23.97 -9.13
C ASP A 60 16.49 -24.77 -9.87
N PRO A 61 17.52 -24.11 -10.44
CA PRO A 61 18.63 -24.77 -11.13
C PRO A 61 19.43 -25.68 -10.20
N ASP A 62 19.43 -25.41 -8.89
CA ASP A 62 20.14 -26.22 -7.88
C ASP A 62 19.32 -27.46 -7.44
N GLY A 63 18.19 -27.75 -8.09
CA GLY A 63 17.37 -28.94 -7.85
C GLY A 63 16.47 -28.87 -6.62
N GLY A 64 16.24 -27.68 -6.06
CA GLY A 64 15.33 -27.45 -4.94
C GLY A 64 13.84 -27.44 -5.36
N ALA A 65 12.94 -27.60 -4.40
CA ALA A 65 11.47 -27.51 -4.59
C ALA A 65 10.97 -26.07 -4.84
N LYS A 66 11.87 -25.12 -5.09
CA LYS A 66 11.51 -23.73 -5.35
C LYS A 66 11.25 -23.51 -6.83
N GLU A 67 10.21 -22.75 -7.12
CA GLU A 67 9.99 -22.17 -8.44
C GLU A 67 10.02 -20.66 -8.35
N PHE A 68 10.53 -20.03 -9.39
CA PHE A 68 10.79 -18.61 -9.42
C PHE A 68 10.09 -17.92 -10.57
N GLN A 69 9.56 -16.74 -10.28
CA GLN A 69 8.70 -16.02 -11.22
C GLN A 69 9.46 -15.04 -12.09
N ARG A 70 9.15 -15.01 -13.39
CA ARG A 70 9.60 -13.97 -14.33
C ARG A 70 8.55 -13.67 -15.40
N GLY A 71 8.48 -12.40 -15.83
CA GLY A 71 7.57 -11.94 -16.87
C GLY A 71 8.17 -12.06 -18.28
N TYR A 72 7.35 -12.42 -19.27
CA TYR A 72 7.73 -12.53 -20.68
C TYR A 72 6.60 -12.06 -21.59
N THR A 73 6.93 -11.29 -22.63
CA THR A 73 6.00 -10.89 -23.69
C THR A 73 5.67 -12.06 -24.60
N ILE A 74 4.39 -12.21 -24.95
CA ILE A 74 3.90 -13.21 -25.90
C ILE A 74 4.08 -12.68 -27.32
N ARG A 75 4.67 -13.49 -28.21
CA ARG A 75 4.73 -13.22 -29.66
C ARG A 75 4.11 -14.36 -30.46
N ASP A 76 3.76 -14.09 -31.72
CA ASP A 76 3.27 -15.09 -32.69
C ASP A 76 2.16 -16.00 -32.14
N ALA A 77 1.25 -15.44 -31.36
CA ALA A 77 0.20 -16.19 -30.71
C ALA A 77 -0.87 -16.63 -31.72
N ASP A 78 -1.14 -17.94 -31.77
CA ASP A 78 -2.24 -18.53 -32.51
C ASP A 78 -3.24 -19.18 -31.54
N PRO A 79 -4.36 -18.51 -31.24
CA PRO A 79 -5.40 -19.04 -30.35
C PRO A 79 -6.02 -20.36 -30.84
N ALA A 80 -6.00 -20.65 -32.15
CA ALA A 80 -6.62 -21.86 -32.69
C ALA A 80 -5.80 -23.12 -32.38
N THR A 81 -4.46 -23.00 -32.40
CA THR A 81 -3.54 -24.09 -32.07
C THR A 81 -3.08 -24.05 -30.61
N GLY A 82 -3.23 -22.90 -29.94
CA GLY A 82 -2.73 -22.65 -28.59
C GLY A 82 -1.22 -22.38 -28.55
N GLU A 83 -0.58 -22.16 -29.70
CA GLU A 83 0.86 -21.96 -29.83
C GLU A 83 1.23 -20.48 -29.72
N PHE A 84 2.37 -20.20 -29.10
CA PHE A 84 2.93 -18.85 -28.97
C PHE A 84 4.43 -18.91 -28.71
N THR A 85 5.11 -17.78 -28.88
CA THR A 85 6.55 -17.65 -28.74
C THR A 85 6.90 -16.80 -27.50
N LEU A 86 7.89 -17.23 -26.73
CA LEU A 86 8.57 -16.41 -25.72
C LEU A 86 10.06 -16.30 -26.07
N GLU A 87 10.61 -15.11 -25.93
CA GLU A 87 12.02 -14.85 -26.22
C GLU A 87 12.82 -14.56 -24.94
N PHE A 88 14.01 -15.14 -24.82
CA PHE A 88 14.82 -15.19 -23.61
C PHE A 88 16.20 -14.58 -23.85
N VAL A 89 16.48 -13.47 -23.18
CA VAL A 89 17.85 -13.00 -22.98
C VAL A 89 18.53 -13.82 -21.89
N LEU A 90 19.71 -14.35 -22.18
CA LEU A 90 20.54 -15.13 -21.27
C LEU A 90 21.50 -14.20 -20.52
N HIS A 91 21.02 -13.68 -19.39
CA HIS A 91 21.78 -12.80 -18.51
C HIS A 91 22.87 -13.54 -17.74
N GLU A 92 23.96 -12.84 -17.38
CA GLU A 92 24.96 -13.32 -16.41
C GLU A 92 25.01 -12.40 -15.17
N PRO A 93 24.97 -12.94 -13.94
CA PRO A 93 24.87 -14.37 -13.61
C PRO A 93 23.52 -14.99 -14.01
N ALA A 94 23.56 -16.19 -14.59
CA ALA A 94 22.38 -16.90 -15.08
C ALA A 94 21.37 -17.22 -13.96
N GLY A 95 20.16 -16.63 -14.05
CA GLY A 95 19.03 -16.99 -13.19
C GLY A 95 18.30 -18.26 -13.67
N PRO A 96 17.38 -18.84 -12.87
CA PRO A 96 16.58 -20.03 -13.15
C PRO A 96 15.82 -19.99 -14.48
N ALA A 97 15.34 -18.83 -14.91
CA ALA A 97 14.68 -18.72 -16.22
C ALA A 97 15.69 -18.86 -17.38
N SER A 98 16.88 -18.24 -17.27
CA SER A 98 17.96 -18.39 -18.25
C SER A 98 18.58 -19.79 -18.20
N HIS A 99 18.71 -20.38 -17.01
CA HIS A 99 19.15 -21.75 -16.82
C HIS A 99 18.15 -22.76 -17.41
N TRP A 100 16.86 -22.60 -17.12
CA TRP A 100 15.80 -23.45 -17.68
C TRP A 100 15.77 -23.32 -19.20
N ALA A 101 15.79 -22.10 -19.75
CA ALA A 101 15.80 -21.90 -21.20
C ALA A 101 17.01 -22.56 -21.89
N ARG A 102 18.21 -22.49 -21.29
CA ARG A 102 19.42 -23.15 -21.82
C ARG A 102 19.32 -24.69 -21.84
N HIS A 103 18.64 -25.30 -20.88
CA HIS A 103 18.67 -26.75 -20.66
C HIS A 103 17.36 -27.48 -20.97
N ALA A 104 16.24 -26.76 -21.15
CA ALA A 104 14.96 -27.37 -21.43
C ALA A 104 14.96 -28.09 -22.79
N GLU A 105 14.42 -29.31 -22.79
CA GLU A 105 14.19 -30.12 -23.98
C GLU A 105 12.72 -30.05 -24.42
N THR A 106 12.44 -30.34 -25.70
CA THR A 106 11.08 -30.42 -26.22
C THR A 106 10.22 -31.34 -25.35
N GLY A 107 9.05 -30.83 -24.94
CA GLY A 107 8.15 -31.50 -24.00
C GLY A 107 8.28 -31.03 -22.55
N ALA A 108 9.31 -30.26 -22.18
CA ALA A 108 9.41 -29.64 -20.86
C ALA A 108 8.21 -28.73 -20.58
N GLU A 109 7.67 -28.80 -19.36
CA GLU A 109 6.51 -28.00 -18.94
C GLU A 109 6.90 -26.99 -17.86
N ILE A 110 6.33 -25.79 -17.96
CA ILE A 110 6.38 -24.75 -16.94
C ILE A 110 4.97 -24.24 -16.66
N SER A 111 4.80 -23.66 -15.47
CA SER A 111 3.54 -23.04 -15.07
C SER A 111 3.58 -21.56 -15.39
N ALA A 112 2.58 -21.04 -16.12
CA ALA A 112 2.46 -19.62 -16.39
C ALA A 112 1.11 -19.07 -15.98
N MET A 113 1.05 -17.81 -15.61
CA MET A 113 -0.18 -17.10 -15.31
C MET A 113 -0.29 -15.86 -16.19
N ARG A 114 -1.53 -15.51 -16.50
CA ARG A 114 -1.87 -14.23 -17.11
C ARG A 114 -2.23 -13.21 -16.02
N MET A 115 -1.70 -12.00 -16.14
CA MET A 115 -2.05 -10.86 -15.29
C MET A 115 -2.82 -9.84 -16.14
N SER A 116 -3.78 -9.14 -15.53
CA SER A 116 -4.57 -8.08 -16.17
C SER A 116 -3.78 -6.77 -16.24
N GLU A 117 -2.73 -6.72 -17.04
CA GLU A 117 -2.12 -5.45 -17.48
C GLU A 117 -2.67 -5.07 -18.86
N GLU A 118 -2.85 -3.75 -19.08
CA GLU A 118 -3.35 -3.21 -20.33
C GLU A 118 -2.29 -3.39 -21.43
N PRO A 119 -2.57 -4.20 -22.47
CA PRO A 119 -1.68 -4.31 -23.63
C PRO A 119 -1.63 -2.97 -24.39
N PHE A 120 -0.65 -2.79 -25.27
CA PHE A 120 -0.57 -1.59 -26.09
C PHE A 120 -1.83 -1.43 -26.93
N VAL A 121 -2.42 -0.24 -26.85
CA VAL A 121 -3.53 0.20 -27.69
C VAL A 121 -3.12 1.52 -28.31
N GLN A 122 -3.27 1.61 -29.62
CA GLN A 122 -2.99 2.84 -30.34
C GLN A 122 -3.97 3.94 -29.87
N LEU A 123 -3.43 5.12 -29.53
CA LEU A 123 -4.24 6.22 -29.02
C LEU A 123 -5.08 6.86 -30.14
N ASP A 124 -6.29 7.28 -29.80
CA ASP A 124 -7.17 8.08 -30.67
C ASP A 124 -7.65 9.32 -29.88
N PRO A 125 -7.24 10.55 -30.25
CA PRO A 125 -6.42 10.91 -31.42
C PRO A 125 -4.95 10.46 -31.32
N GLN A 126 -4.28 10.28 -32.46
CA GLN A 126 -2.87 9.90 -32.53
C GLN A 126 -1.96 10.96 -31.88
N PRO A 127 -0.91 10.56 -31.13
CA PRO A 127 0.10 11.47 -30.62
C PRO A 127 1.00 11.99 -31.76
N PRO A 128 1.75 13.07 -31.53
CA PRO A 128 2.75 13.57 -32.48
C PRO A 128 3.85 12.56 -32.84
N GLY A 129 4.05 11.52 -32.01
CA GLY A 129 4.98 10.43 -32.27
C GLY A 129 5.00 9.40 -31.14
N TYR A 130 5.67 8.28 -31.40
CA TYR A 130 5.89 7.19 -30.44
C TYR A 130 7.38 7.05 -30.10
N LEU A 131 7.71 7.06 -28.81
CA LEU A 131 9.06 6.86 -28.29
C LEU A 131 9.16 5.49 -27.61
N LEU A 132 9.86 4.53 -28.21
CA LEU A 132 10.01 3.18 -27.66
C LEU A 132 11.43 3.03 -27.09
N LEU A 133 11.53 2.91 -25.77
CA LEU A 133 12.78 2.82 -25.03
C LEU A 133 12.89 1.45 -24.38
N GLY A 134 14.01 0.77 -24.56
CA GLY A 134 14.15 -0.55 -23.94
C GLY A 134 15.55 -1.10 -23.92
N ASP A 135 15.64 -2.42 -23.78
CA ASP A 135 16.85 -3.22 -23.91
C ASP A 135 16.49 -4.56 -24.59
N SER A 136 17.45 -5.48 -24.68
CA SER A 136 17.21 -6.82 -25.25
C SER A 136 16.09 -7.60 -24.55
N SER A 137 15.76 -7.34 -23.28
CA SER A 137 14.64 -8.01 -22.60
C SER A 137 13.28 -7.39 -22.96
N GLY A 138 13.25 -6.09 -23.26
CA GLY A 138 12.07 -5.37 -23.77
C GLY A 138 11.86 -5.49 -25.29
N TYR A 139 12.88 -5.97 -26.01
CA TYR A 139 12.91 -6.08 -27.47
C TYR A 139 11.66 -6.76 -28.09
N PRO A 140 11.12 -7.88 -27.57
CA PRO A 140 9.90 -8.51 -28.08
C PRO A 140 8.71 -7.56 -28.16
N ALA A 141 8.43 -6.84 -27.06
CA ALA A 141 7.31 -5.91 -26.98
C ALA A 141 7.52 -4.72 -27.91
N ILE A 142 8.74 -4.19 -27.97
CA ILE A 142 9.08 -3.04 -28.82
C ILE A 142 8.90 -3.37 -30.29
N CYS A 143 9.28 -4.57 -30.73
CA CYS A 143 9.08 -4.99 -32.12
C CYS A 143 7.59 -5.09 -32.49
N ASP A 144 6.79 -5.73 -31.64
CA ASP A 144 5.35 -5.90 -31.91
C ASP A 144 4.60 -4.57 -31.87
N ILE A 145 4.99 -3.67 -30.97
CA ILE A 145 4.41 -2.32 -30.86
C ILE A 145 4.80 -1.48 -32.07
N ALA A 146 6.09 -1.48 -32.46
CA ALA A 146 6.56 -0.75 -33.62
C ALA A 146 5.84 -1.17 -34.91
N ALA A 147 5.60 -2.47 -35.07
CA ALA A 147 4.88 -3.02 -36.22
C ALA A 147 3.37 -2.70 -36.21
N ALA A 148 2.79 -2.39 -35.05
CA ALA A 148 1.37 -2.08 -34.90
C ALA A 148 1.02 -0.59 -35.03
N ILE A 149 2.02 0.30 -34.99
CA ILE A 149 1.81 1.75 -35.10
C ILE A 149 1.53 2.14 -36.56
N ASP A 150 0.60 3.08 -36.78
CA ASP A 150 0.28 3.59 -38.11
C ASP A 150 1.53 4.18 -38.83
N PRO A 151 1.82 3.76 -40.08
CA PRO A 151 2.98 4.22 -40.83
C PRO A 151 3.08 5.73 -41.06
N SER A 152 2.00 6.49 -40.87
CA SER A 152 1.99 7.96 -40.99
C SER A 152 2.55 8.70 -39.77
N VAL A 153 2.75 8.01 -38.63
CA VAL A 153 3.21 8.61 -37.37
C VAL A 153 4.67 8.25 -37.11
N PRO A 154 5.55 9.20 -36.74
CA PRO A 154 6.96 8.91 -36.49
C PRO A 154 7.16 8.04 -35.24
N VAL A 155 8.07 7.07 -35.33
CA VAL A 155 8.47 6.17 -34.25
C VAL A 155 9.97 6.26 -34.02
N VAL A 156 10.39 6.56 -32.79
CA VAL A 156 11.79 6.61 -32.38
C VAL A 156 12.05 5.49 -31.40
N ILE A 157 13.04 4.64 -31.70
CA ILE A 157 13.41 3.49 -30.88
C ILE A 157 14.83 3.64 -30.36
N ARG A 158 15.04 3.49 -29.04
CA ARG A 158 16.36 3.45 -28.41
C ARG A 158 16.47 2.20 -27.54
N LEU A 159 17.40 1.32 -27.88
CA LEU A 159 17.65 0.09 -27.13
C LEU A 159 19.02 0.14 -26.45
N GLU A 160 19.05 -0.10 -25.15
CA GLU A 160 20.27 -0.18 -24.36
C GLU A 160 20.93 -1.57 -24.54
N LYS A 161 22.20 -1.54 -24.92
CA LYS A 161 23.05 -2.71 -25.15
C LYS A 161 23.69 -3.14 -23.83
N ASN A 162 23.24 -4.26 -23.26
CA ASN A 162 23.79 -4.80 -22.01
C ASN A 162 24.90 -5.84 -22.24
N SER A 163 25.01 -6.35 -23.48
CA SER A 163 26.06 -7.26 -23.93
C SER A 163 26.51 -6.90 -25.35
N ASP A 164 27.77 -7.17 -25.68
CA ASP A 164 28.27 -7.08 -27.05
C ASP A 164 27.50 -7.92 -28.07
N LEU A 165 26.82 -8.96 -27.60
CA LEU A 165 26.00 -9.85 -28.43
C LEU A 165 24.61 -9.28 -28.74
N ASP A 166 24.14 -8.25 -28.02
CA ASP A 166 22.79 -7.70 -28.22
C ASP A 166 22.65 -7.03 -29.61
N GLU A 167 23.73 -6.46 -30.16
CA GLU A 167 23.76 -5.83 -31.49
C GLU A 167 23.52 -6.81 -32.64
N GLN A 168 23.60 -8.12 -32.38
CA GLN A 168 23.28 -9.15 -33.37
C GLN A 168 21.77 -9.28 -33.60
N LEU A 169 20.94 -8.74 -32.71
CA LEU A 169 19.49 -8.66 -32.91
C LEU A 169 19.14 -7.54 -33.91
N PRO A 170 18.32 -7.83 -34.95
CA PRO A 170 17.97 -6.84 -35.95
C PRO A 170 17.11 -5.74 -35.33
N LEU A 171 17.42 -4.47 -35.61
CA LEU A 171 16.57 -3.37 -35.18
C LEU A 171 15.30 -3.30 -36.04
N PRO A 172 14.15 -2.85 -35.49
CA PRO A 172 12.94 -2.64 -36.30
C PRO A 172 13.16 -1.63 -37.42
N GLU A 173 12.71 -1.95 -38.63
CA GLU A 173 12.84 -1.13 -39.84
C GLU A 173 11.45 -0.69 -40.35
N GLY A 174 11.37 0.52 -40.90
CA GLY A 174 10.16 1.08 -41.52
C GLY A 174 10.37 2.54 -41.92
N ASP A 175 9.58 3.04 -42.87
CA ASP A 175 9.71 4.41 -43.42
C ASP A 175 9.53 5.51 -42.35
N ASN A 176 8.81 5.20 -41.27
CA ASN A 176 8.54 6.06 -40.12
C ASN A 176 9.36 5.70 -38.87
N ILE A 177 10.25 4.70 -38.92
CA ILE A 177 10.96 4.17 -37.74
C ILE A 177 12.43 4.61 -37.76
N THR A 178 12.88 5.21 -36.66
CA THR A 178 14.31 5.49 -36.40
C THR A 178 14.78 4.73 -35.17
N ALA A 179 15.42 3.57 -35.38
CA ALA A 179 15.92 2.70 -34.33
C ALA A 179 17.44 2.74 -34.19
N THR A 180 17.96 2.81 -32.96
CA THR A 180 19.41 2.73 -32.68
C THR A 180 19.71 1.99 -31.39
N TRP A 181 20.81 1.24 -31.37
CA TRP A 181 21.44 0.74 -30.16
C TRP A 181 22.18 1.87 -29.42
N VAL A 182 22.23 1.78 -28.09
CA VAL A 182 22.88 2.72 -27.19
C VAL A 182 23.73 1.95 -26.21
N ASP A 183 24.99 2.32 -26.05
CA ASP A 183 25.89 1.69 -25.08
C ASP A 183 25.37 1.86 -23.65
N ALA A 184 25.25 0.75 -22.91
CA ALA A 184 24.85 0.79 -21.52
C ALA A 184 25.85 1.57 -20.66
N LEU A 185 25.31 2.34 -19.71
CA LEU A 185 26.12 3.01 -18.70
C LEU A 185 25.98 2.29 -17.35
N PRO A 186 27.05 2.22 -16.53
CA PRO A 186 27.00 1.59 -15.21
C PRO A 186 25.97 2.22 -14.26
N ASP A 187 25.67 3.51 -14.45
CA ASP A 187 24.72 4.28 -13.66
C ASP A 187 23.28 4.23 -14.20
N GLY A 188 23.03 3.52 -15.32
CA GLY A 188 21.71 3.40 -15.95
C GLY A 188 21.22 4.67 -16.65
N GLN A 189 22.09 5.63 -16.99
CA GLN A 189 21.69 6.87 -17.67
C GLN A 189 21.74 6.81 -19.21
N ALA A 190 22.11 5.68 -19.81
CA ALA A 190 22.30 5.54 -21.25
C ALA A 190 21.09 6.02 -22.07
N LEU A 191 19.90 5.51 -21.74
CA LEU A 191 18.64 5.90 -22.41
C LEU A 191 18.32 7.39 -22.23
N VAL A 192 18.61 7.98 -21.07
CA VAL A 192 18.42 9.42 -20.82
C VAL A 192 19.33 10.25 -21.71
N GLN A 193 20.59 9.86 -21.86
CA GLN A 193 21.53 10.57 -22.74
C GLN A 193 21.12 10.46 -24.20
N ALA A 194 20.63 9.29 -24.63
CA ALA A 194 20.22 9.05 -26.01
C ALA A 194 18.98 9.84 -26.47
N ILE A 195 18.13 10.26 -25.53
CA ILE A 195 16.93 11.07 -25.81
C ILE A 195 17.11 12.53 -25.42
N ARG A 196 18.23 12.90 -24.79
CA ARG A 196 18.47 14.28 -24.33
C ARG A 196 18.58 15.21 -25.54
N GLY A 197 17.81 16.30 -25.51
CA GLY A 197 17.81 17.33 -26.56
C GLY A 197 16.74 17.16 -27.64
N GLY A 198 15.93 16.09 -27.59
CA GLY A 198 14.70 15.98 -28.40
C GLY A 198 13.50 16.63 -27.69
N ASP A 199 12.55 17.16 -28.48
CA ASP A 199 11.24 17.58 -27.96
C ASP A 199 10.27 16.39 -27.98
N TRP A 200 10.04 15.82 -26.80
CA TRP A 200 9.17 14.67 -26.59
C TRP A 200 7.81 15.05 -25.99
N SER A 201 7.49 16.34 -25.98
CA SER A 201 6.24 16.85 -25.39
C SER A 201 5.03 16.27 -26.14
N GLY A 202 4.15 15.59 -25.41
CA GLY A 202 2.95 14.96 -25.98
C GLY A 202 3.18 13.63 -26.72
N TRP A 203 4.42 13.14 -26.84
CA TRP A 203 4.70 11.82 -27.43
C TRP A 203 4.25 10.69 -26.51
N PHE A 204 3.73 9.61 -27.07
CA PHE A 204 3.50 8.38 -26.29
C PHE A 204 4.82 7.65 -26.13
N THR A 205 5.15 7.27 -24.90
CA THR A 205 6.39 6.57 -24.59
C THR A 205 6.14 5.18 -24.02
N TRP A 206 6.77 4.17 -24.62
CA TRP A 206 6.82 2.81 -24.10
C TRP A 206 8.24 2.50 -23.60
N LEU A 207 8.41 2.40 -22.29
CA LEU A 207 9.71 2.27 -21.62
C LEU A 207 9.80 0.93 -20.89
N THR A 208 10.53 -0.03 -21.47
CA THR A 208 10.71 -1.39 -20.92
C THR A 208 12.16 -1.84 -21.00
N ALA A 209 12.90 -1.68 -19.89
CA ALA A 209 14.33 -1.99 -19.78
C ALA A 209 14.70 -2.49 -18.38
N GLU A 210 15.99 -2.53 -18.08
CA GLU A 210 16.55 -2.67 -16.74
C GLU A 210 15.98 -1.62 -15.77
N SER A 211 15.69 -2.04 -14.54
CA SER A 211 14.91 -1.26 -13.55
C SER A 211 15.52 0.10 -13.18
N THR A 212 16.84 0.25 -13.23
CA THR A 212 17.57 1.50 -12.98
C THR A 212 17.46 2.41 -14.19
N SER A 213 17.66 1.89 -15.40
CA SER A 213 17.46 2.64 -16.65
C SER A 213 16.04 3.16 -16.80
N VAL A 214 15.03 2.32 -16.51
CA VAL A 214 13.61 2.74 -16.49
C VAL A 214 13.38 3.86 -15.49
N ARG A 215 13.99 3.80 -14.30
CA ARG A 215 13.82 4.83 -13.27
C ARG A 215 14.38 6.18 -13.73
N HIS A 216 15.57 6.19 -14.32
CA HIS A 216 16.21 7.41 -14.81
C HIS A 216 15.46 8.01 -16.00
N ALA A 217 15.17 7.19 -17.03
CA ALA A 217 14.41 7.62 -18.20
C ALA A 217 13.00 8.14 -17.84
N ARG A 218 12.26 7.43 -16.98
CA ARG A 218 10.95 7.87 -16.48
C ARG A 218 11.02 9.20 -15.74
N THR A 219 12.05 9.40 -14.92
CA THR A 219 12.21 10.64 -14.16
C THR A 219 12.50 11.81 -15.09
N TYR A 220 13.38 11.62 -16.08
CA TYR A 220 13.69 12.61 -17.10
C TYR A 220 12.44 12.98 -17.92
N LEU A 221 11.75 12.00 -18.48
CA LEU A 221 10.54 12.20 -19.29
C LEU A 221 9.45 12.96 -18.53
N ARG A 222 9.26 12.68 -17.24
CA ARG A 222 8.27 13.37 -16.40
C ARG A 222 8.67 14.80 -16.04
N ARG A 223 9.93 15.02 -15.67
CA ARG A 223 10.38 16.32 -15.14
C ARG A 223 10.75 17.31 -16.24
N GLU A 224 11.41 16.84 -17.28
CA GLU A 224 11.99 17.69 -18.32
C GLU A 224 11.15 17.70 -19.60
N CYS A 225 10.37 16.64 -19.88
CA CYS A 225 9.55 16.54 -21.09
C CYS A 225 8.03 16.59 -20.82
N GLY A 226 7.61 16.74 -19.56
CA GLY A 226 6.20 16.85 -19.19
C GLY A 226 5.35 15.60 -19.47
N ALA A 227 5.94 14.41 -19.56
CA ALA A 227 5.21 13.18 -19.87
C ALA A 227 4.20 12.83 -18.76
N THR A 228 2.91 12.79 -19.10
CA THR A 228 1.82 12.41 -18.19
C THR A 228 1.75 10.89 -18.00
N LYS A 229 1.00 10.42 -17.00
CA LYS A 229 0.80 8.99 -16.77
C LYS A 229 0.07 8.29 -17.92
N ALA A 230 -0.80 9.00 -18.64
CA ALA A 230 -1.52 8.48 -19.81
C ALA A 230 -0.61 8.26 -21.03
N LEU A 231 0.43 9.09 -21.19
CA LEU A 231 1.36 9.04 -22.33
C LEU A 231 2.66 8.28 -22.02
N LEU A 232 2.78 7.65 -20.84
CA LEU A 232 4.02 6.98 -20.42
C LEU A 232 3.73 5.62 -19.79
N HIS A 233 3.96 4.56 -20.56
CA HIS A 233 4.09 3.21 -20.04
C HIS A 233 5.54 2.96 -19.62
N ALA A 234 5.78 2.61 -18.35
CA ALA A 234 7.14 2.41 -17.84
C ALA A 234 7.22 1.23 -16.87
N GLN A 235 7.93 0.17 -17.26
CA GLN A 235 8.04 -1.07 -16.50
C GLN A 235 9.46 -1.65 -16.52
N GLY A 236 10.00 -1.95 -15.33
CA GLY A 236 11.30 -2.62 -15.20
C GLY A 236 11.18 -4.13 -15.39
N TYR A 237 11.87 -4.70 -16.37
CA TYR A 237 11.76 -6.12 -16.71
C TYR A 237 12.73 -7.00 -15.92
N TRP A 238 13.86 -6.45 -15.50
CA TRP A 238 14.89 -7.14 -14.72
C TRP A 238 15.76 -6.13 -13.95
N ILE A 239 16.67 -6.64 -13.11
CA ILE A 239 17.59 -5.83 -12.29
C ILE A 239 19.01 -6.34 -12.54
N ARG A 240 19.92 -5.45 -12.95
CA ARG A 240 21.32 -5.81 -13.20
C ARG A 240 21.99 -6.36 -11.94
N GLY A 241 22.73 -7.45 -12.06
CA GLY A 241 23.45 -8.09 -10.95
C GLY A 241 22.56 -8.82 -9.93
N ARG A 242 21.25 -8.96 -10.18
CA ARG A 242 20.37 -9.84 -9.40
C ARG A 242 19.82 -10.94 -10.29
N ALA A 243 19.97 -12.18 -9.82
CA ALA A 243 19.34 -13.29 -10.49
C ALA A 243 17.80 -13.20 -10.45
N MET A 244 17.17 -12.67 -9.36
CA MET A 244 15.78 -13.04 -9.01
C MET A 244 14.85 -11.97 -8.43
N GLY A 245 13.54 -12.22 -8.63
CA GLY A 245 12.38 -11.67 -7.91
C GLY A 245 11.69 -12.71 -6.99
N ALA A 246 10.36 -12.80 -7.01
CA ALA A 246 9.54 -13.64 -6.12
C ALA A 246 9.62 -15.16 -6.39
N TYR A 247 9.46 -16.02 -5.36
CA TYR A 247 9.52 -17.49 -5.44
C TYR A 247 8.32 -18.19 -4.76
N ARG A 248 8.09 -19.47 -5.08
CA ARG A 248 7.10 -20.37 -4.45
C ARG A 248 7.70 -21.76 -4.22
N ASP A 249 7.08 -22.56 -3.35
CA ASP A 249 7.54 -23.92 -2.96
C ASP A 249 6.56 -24.98 -3.49
N THR A 250 7.04 -26.02 -4.18
CA THR A 250 6.21 -27.01 -4.92
C THR A 250 5.84 -28.26 -4.12
N ASP A 251 6.59 -28.63 -3.08
CA ASP A 251 6.44 -29.93 -2.37
C ASP A 251 5.77 -29.88 -0.99
N ALA A 252 5.13 -28.77 -0.62
CA ALA A 252 4.44 -28.71 0.67
C ALA A 252 3.05 -29.39 0.61
N PRO A 253 2.77 -30.41 1.44
CA PRO A 253 1.39 -30.84 1.71
C PRO A 253 0.55 -29.63 2.17
N GLU A 254 -0.77 -29.70 2.03
CA GLU A 254 -1.71 -28.78 2.70
C GLU A 254 -1.54 -28.89 4.23
N GLN A 255 -0.49 -28.26 4.74
CA GLN A 255 -0.16 -28.15 6.14
C GLN A 255 0.10 -26.68 6.40
N HIS A 256 -0.60 -26.20 7.42
CA HIS A 256 -0.45 -24.87 8.00
C HIS A 256 1.04 -24.67 8.33
N ALA A 257 1.74 -23.88 7.53
CA ALA A 257 3.12 -23.55 7.77
C ALA A 257 3.18 -22.46 8.85
N SER A 258 3.51 -22.90 10.07
CA SER A 258 4.08 -22.06 11.11
C SER A 258 5.36 -21.37 10.60
N PRO A 259 5.64 -20.14 11.04
CA PRO A 259 6.82 -19.39 10.62
C PRO A 259 8.07 -19.99 11.29
N HIS A 260 9.07 -20.39 10.49
CA HIS A 260 10.40 -20.75 11.02
C HIS A 260 11.43 -19.68 10.67
N ASP A 261 12.12 -19.25 11.73
CA ASP A 261 13.53 -18.84 11.80
C ASP A 261 14.02 -17.68 10.92
N ALA A 262 13.50 -16.49 11.24
CA ALA A 262 14.39 -15.34 11.39
C ALA A 262 14.99 -15.39 12.80
N ALA A 263 16.30 -15.17 12.91
CA ALA A 263 17.07 -15.25 14.15
C ALA A 263 16.37 -14.55 15.34
N THR A 264 15.99 -15.39 16.31
CA THR A 264 15.72 -15.13 17.74
C THR A 264 15.41 -13.70 18.17
N THR A 265 14.13 -13.36 18.16
CA THR A 265 13.48 -12.75 19.32
C THR A 265 12.03 -13.25 19.35
N PRO A 266 11.51 -13.82 20.46
CA PRO A 266 10.17 -14.39 20.47
C PRO A 266 9.14 -13.27 20.31
N ALA A 267 8.52 -13.20 19.12
CA ALA A 267 7.34 -12.37 18.93
C ALA A 267 6.18 -13.00 19.72
N THR A 268 5.79 -12.33 20.80
CA THR A 268 4.64 -12.69 21.63
C THR A 268 3.40 -12.89 20.75
N PRO A 269 2.63 -13.98 20.89
CA PRO A 269 1.44 -14.22 20.07
C PRO A 269 0.43 -13.10 20.30
N THR A 270 0.31 -12.19 19.34
CA THR A 270 -0.65 -11.10 19.39
C THR A 270 -2.04 -11.68 19.17
N ARG A 271 -2.92 -11.58 20.19
CA ARG A 271 -4.35 -11.90 20.02
C ARG A 271 -4.89 -11.12 18.82
N GLY A 272 -5.51 -11.80 17.86
CA GLY A 272 -6.13 -11.18 16.68
C GLY A 272 -7.12 -10.09 17.05
N VAL A 273 -7.34 -9.12 16.16
CA VAL A 273 -8.09 -7.87 16.47
C VAL A 273 -9.50 -8.20 16.98
N LEU A 274 -10.17 -9.16 16.36
CA LEU A 274 -11.53 -9.60 16.73
C LEU A 274 -11.57 -10.66 17.84
N ALA A 275 -10.43 -11.14 18.36
CA ALA A 275 -10.43 -12.25 19.31
C ALA A 275 -11.27 -11.98 20.56
N GLY A 276 -11.32 -10.72 21.03
CA GLY A 276 -12.17 -10.30 22.13
C GLY A 276 -13.66 -10.20 21.79
N ALA A 277 -14.00 -10.02 20.51
CA ALA A 277 -15.35 -9.80 20.00
C ALA A 277 -16.06 -11.05 19.48
N LYS A 278 -15.33 -12.13 19.15
CA LYS A 278 -15.90 -13.35 18.55
C LYS A 278 -17.13 -13.89 19.29
N THR A 279 -17.06 -14.03 20.62
CA THR A 279 -18.19 -14.56 21.40
C THR A 279 -19.39 -13.63 21.36
N ALA A 280 -19.18 -12.31 21.47
CA ALA A 280 -20.24 -11.32 21.39
C ALA A 280 -20.91 -11.33 20.00
N LEU A 281 -20.13 -11.45 18.93
CA LEU A 281 -20.64 -11.54 17.55
C LEU A 281 -21.48 -12.80 17.33
N VAL A 282 -21.04 -13.95 17.85
CA VAL A 282 -21.81 -15.21 17.75
C VAL A 282 -23.12 -15.11 18.52
N LEU A 283 -23.09 -14.61 19.77
CA LEU A 283 -24.28 -14.42 20.58
C LEU A 283 -25.26 -13.43 19.93
N ALA A 284 -24.75 -12.33 19.37
CA ALA A 284 -25.55 -11.35 18.65
C ALA A 284 -26.19 -11.95 17.40
N GLY A 285 -25.44 -12.76 16.64
CA GLY A 285 -25.98 -13.49 15.50
C GLY A 285 -27.10 -14.45 15.90
N ILE A 286 -26.93 -15.24 16.97
CA ILE A 286 -27.98 -16.15 17.48
C ILE A 286 -29.20 -15.36 17.94
N ALA A 287 -29.00 -14.32 18.74
CA ALA A 287 -30.08 -13.46 19.24
C ALA A 287 -30.86 -12.82 18.10
N GLN A 288 -30.15 -12.28 17.09
CA GLN A 288 -30.77 -11.70 15.91
C GLN A 288 -31.51 -12.75 15.08
N GLY A 289 -30.98 -13.96 14.94
CA GLY A 289 -31.68 -15.05 14.24
C GLY A 289 -33.01 -15.39 14.89
N CYS A 290 -33.04 -15.53 16.23
CA CYS A 290 -34.28 -15.74 16.98
C CYS A 290 -35.23 -14.56 16.83
N LEU A 291 -34.71 -13.34 16.88
CA LEU A 291 -35.48 -12.12 16.77
C LEU A 291 -36.09 -11.93 15.38
N SER A 292 -35.36 -12.28 14.32
CA SER A 292 -35.86 -12.25 12.94
C SER A 292 -37.04 -13.21 12.74
N VAL A 293 -37.00 -14.40 13.33
CA VAL A 293 -38.16 -15.31 13.34
C VAL A 293 -39.32 -14.68 14.11
N LEU A 294 -39.06 -14.11 15.29
CA LEU A 294 -40.08 -13.45 16.11
C LEU A 294 -40.73 -12.24 15.42
N GLN A 295 -39.96 -11.46 14.65
CA GLN A 295 -40.43 -10.31 13.88
C GLN A 295 -41.38 -10.69 12.74
N ILE A 296 -41.30 -11.93 12.23
CA ILE A 296 -42.21 -12.44 11.19
C ILE A 296 -43.56 -12.88 11.79
N VAL A 297 -43.58 -13.33 13.05
CA VAL A 297 -44.79 -13.86 13.70
C VAL A 297 -45.97 -12.87 13.70
N PRO A 298 -45.81 -11.55 13.99
CA PRO A 298 -46.90 -10.60 13.87
C PRO A 298 -47.50 -10.50 12.46
N LEU A 299 -46.69 -10.63 11.41
CA LEU A 299 -47.16 -10.63 10.02
C LEU A 299 -47.94 -11.90 9.68
N ILE A 300 -47.48 -13.05 10.20
CA ILE A 300 -48.20 -14.33 10.10
C ILE A 300 -49.55 -14.23 10.83
N LEU A 301 -49.55 -13.72 12.06
CA LEU A 301 -50.76 -13.53 12.87
C LEU A 301 -51.70 -12.54 12.20
N PHE A 302 -51.20 -11.47 11.59
CA PHE A 302 -52.01 -10.53 10.82
C PHE A 302 -52.70 -11.22 9.63
N ALA A 303 -51.98 -12.05 8.87
CA ALA A 303 -52.57 -12.83 7.80
C ALA A 303 -53.61 -13.86 8.32
N HIS A 304 -53.36 -14.46 9.48
CA HIS A 304 -54.30 -15.38 10.13
C HIS A 304 -55.57 -14.66 10.61
N ILE A 305 -55.45 -13.49 11.23
CA ILE A 305 -56.56 -12.63 11.66
C ILE A 305 -57.43 -12.24 10.47
N ALA A 306 -56.81 -11.87 9.35
CA ALA A 306 -57.53 -11.53 8.12
C ALA A 306 -58.29 -12.73 7.55
N ARG A 307 -57.77 -13.96 7.64
CA ARG A 307 -58.49 -15.18 7.27
C ARG A 307 -59.67 -15.46 8.21
N MET A 308 -59.46 -15.40 9.53
CA MET A 308 -60.54 -15.59 10.51
C MET A 308 -61.70 -14.60 10.31
N PHE A 309 -61.39 -13.37 9.91
CA PHE A 309 -62.40 -12.38 9.56
C PHE A 309 -63.21 -12.78 8.33
N LEU A 310 -62.56 -13.31 7.29
CA LEU A 310 -63.22 -13.81 6.07
C LEU A 310 -64.07 -15.05 6.33
N ASP A 311 -63.64 -15.90 7.27
CA ASP A 311 -64.32 -17.15 7.63
C ASP A 311 -65.47 -16.94 8.64
N GLY A 312 -65.67 -15.71 9.15
CA GLY A 312 -66.75 -15.38 10.08
C GLY A 312 -66.58 -15.95 11.50
N VAL A 313 -65.34 -16.12 11.95
CA VAL A 313 -64.96 -16.69 13.26
C VAL A 313 -65.41 -15.76 14.43
N PRO A 314 -65.74 -16.30 15.63
CA PRO A 314 -66.17 -15.50 16.77
C PRO A 314 -65.19 -14.38 17.19
N GLU A 315 -65.74 -13.25 17.64
CA GLU A 315 -65.00 -12.04 18.05
C GLU A 315 -63.92 -12.32 19.12
N GLN A 316 -64.16 -13.27 20.01
CA GLN A 316 -63.21 -13.60 21.09
C GLN A 316 -61.90 -14.19 20.56
N ASP A 317 -61.95 -15.03 19.53
CA ASP A 317 -60.74 -15.65 18.96
C ASP A 317 -59.97 -14.65 18.08
N PHE A 318 -60.69 -13.75 17.41
CA PHE A 318 -60.10 -12.59 16.75
C PHE A 318 -59.31 -11.71 17.74
N LEU A 319 -59.93 -11.31 18.86
CA LEU A 319 -59.30 -10.47 19.87
C LEU A 319 -58.07 -11.15 20.49
N ARG A 320 -58.12 -12.46 20.77
CA ARG A 320 -56.97 -13.22 21.28
C ARG A 320 -55.79 -13.21 20.31
N ALA A 321 -56.03 -13.45 19.02
CA ALA A 321 -54.96 -13.42 18.02
C ALA A 321 -54.37 -12.01 17.84
N ALA A 322 -55.23 -10.97 17.83
CA ALA A 322 -54.79 -9.57 17.73
C ALA A 322 -53.93 -9.13 18.92
N VAL A 323 -54.35 -9.45 20.15
CA VAL A 323 -53.57 -9.16 21.36
C VAL A 323 -52.23 -9.93 21.34
N THR A 324 -52.26 -11.20 20.92
CA THR A 324 -51.04 -12.01 20.79
C THR A 324 -50.07 -11.37 19.78
N ALA A 325 -50.56 -10.92 18.63
CA ALA A 325 -49.74 -10.24 17.62
C ALA A 325 -49.11 -8.95 18.16
N LEU A 326 -49.88 -8.14 18.90
CA LEU A 326 -49.40 -6.91 19.51
C LEU A 326 -48.33 -7.16 20.57
N VAL A 327 -48.53 -8.16 21.44
CA VAL A 327 -47.56 -8.56 22.46
C VAL A 327 -46.27 -9.06 21.82
N VAL A 328 -46.37 -9.94 20.83
CA VAL A 328 -45.19 -10.48 20.11
C VAL A 328 -44.45 -9.37 19.37
N MET A 329 -45.17 -8.46 18.72
CA MET A 329 -44.58 -7.28 18.07
C MET A 329 -43.84 -6.41 19.09
N GLY A 330 -44.46 -6.10 20.23
CA GLY A 330 -43.82 -5.35 21.32
C GLY A 330 -42.56 -6.03 21.86
N LEU A 331 -42.61 -7.34 22.10
CA LEU A 331 -41.46 -8.12 22.56
C LEU A 331 -40.32 -8.13 21.53
N SER A 332 -40.64 -8.28 20.24
CA SER A 332 -39.63 -8.19 19.17
C SER A 332 -39.02 -6.80 19.06
N GLY A 333 -39.82 -5.74 19.22
CA GLY A 333 -39.33 -4.36 19.22
C GLY A 333 -38.38 -4.09 20.39
N LEU A 334 -38.79 -4.47 21.60
CA LEU A 334 -37.95 -4.36 22.80
C LEU A 334 -36.69 -5.22 22.70
N GLY A 335 -36.78 -6.43 22.15
CA GLY A 335 -35.63 -7.29 21.89
C GLY A 335 -34.64 -6.67 20.91
N THR A 336 -35.14 -6.02 19.85
CA THR A 336 -34.31 -5.30 18.86
C THR A 336 -33.58 -4.14 19.52
N VAL A 337 -34.31 -3.31 20.27
CA VAL A 337 -33.72 -2.19 21.02
C VAL A 337 -32.68 -2.71 22.01
N GLY A 338 -33.01 -3.74 22.79
CA GLY A 338 -32.10 -4.33 23.78
C GLY A 338 -30.82 -4.88 23.15
N LEU A 339 -30.91 -5.63 22.05
CA LEU A 339 -29.76 -6.17 21.34
C LEU A 339 -28.88 -5.05 20.76
N THR A 340 -29.48 -4.10 20.04
CA THR A 340 -28.75 -3.00 19.42
C THR A 340 -28.07 -2.12 20.48
N THR A 341 -28.77 -1.77 21.56
CA THR A 341 -28.18 -1.01 22.67
C THR A 341 -27.03 -1.77 23.34
N ALA A 342 -27.19 -3.07 23.61
CA ALA A 342 -26.13 -3.89 24.20
C ALA A 342 -24.89 -3.96 23.29
N LEU A 343 -25.08 -4.07 21.98
CA LEU A 343 -23.99 -4.07 21.00
C LEU A 343 -23.27 -2.72 20.94
N HIS A 344 -23.98 -1.59 20.96
CA HIS A 344 -23.35 -0.26 21.02
C HIS A 344 -22.52 -0.07 22.29
N PHE A 345 -23.02 -0.50 23.45
CA PHE A 345 -22.24 -0.45 24.69
C PHE A 345 -21.00 -1.33 24.61
N TYR A 346 -21.13 -2.56 24.11
CA TYR A 346 -20.00 -3.46 23.93
C TYR A 346 -18.95 -2.89 22.98
N ASP A 347 -19.38 -2.38 21.82
CA ASP A 347 -18.50 -1.79 20.81
C ASP A 347 -17.74 -0.58 21.35
N ALA A 348 -18.39 0.31 22.11
CA ALA A 348 -17.71 1.45 22.74
C ALA A 348 -16.54 1.02 23.64
N HIS A 349 -16.72 -0.03 24.44
CA HIS A 349 -15.65 -0.59 25.29
C HIS A 349 -14.58 -1.29 24.46
N PHE A 350 -14.98 -2.06 23.45
CA PHE A 350 -14.06 -2.74 22.54
C PHE A 350 -13.17 -1.74 21.77
N ALA A 351 -13.78 -0.70 21.20
CA ALA A 351 -13.08 0.36 20.48
C ALA A 351 -12.11 1.13 21.39
N ALA A 352 -12.50 1.43 22.64
CA ALA A 352 -11.61 2.07 23.61
C ALA A 352 -10.40 1.20 23.94
N ALA A 353 -10.61 -0.09 24.23
CA ALA A 353 -9.52 -1.03 24.51
C ALA A 353 -8.58 -1.21 23.30
N LEU A 354 -9.15 -1.27 22.09
CA LEU A 354 -8.38 -1.38 20.86
C LEU A 354 -7.54 -0.10 20.63
N ARG A 355 -8.11 1.10 20.83
CA ARG A 355 -7.35 2.36 20.71
C ARG A 355 -6.18 2.43 21.70
N LEU A 356 -6.36 2.00 22.93
CA LEU A 356 -5.27 1.95 23.93
C LEU A 356 -4.15 0.99 23.47
N ARG A 357 -4.51 -0.21 23.01
CA ARG A 357 -3.55 -1.18 22.49
C ARG A 357 -2.81 -0.67 21.25
N LEU A 358 -3.50 0.02 20.34
CA LEU A 358 -2.89 0.65 19.17
C LEU A 358 -1.96 1.79 19.58
N MET A 359 -2.34 2.61 20.56
CA MET A 359 -1.50 3.69 21.06
C MET A 359 -0.22 3.16 21.70
N GLU A 360 -0.32 2.13 22.55
CA GLU A 360 0.83 1.44 23.13
C GLU A 360 1.72 0.80 22.06
N LYS A 361 1.13 0.28 20.99
CA LYS A 361 1.90 -0.27 19.86
C LYS A 361 2.68 0.84 19.17
N VAL A 362 2.02 1.94 18.81
CA VAL A 362 2.58 3.07 18.07
C VAL A 362 3.77 3.68 18.81
N THR A 363 3.74 3.76 20.14
CA THR A 363 4.86 4.30 20.94
C THR A 363 6.10 3.40 20.96
N ARG A 364 5.97 2.10 20.64
CA ARG A 364 7.09 1.14 20.61
C ARG A 364 7.57 0.78 19.20
N LEU A 365 6.93 1.33 18.16
CA LEU A 365 7.38 1.12 16.78
C LEU A 365 8.67 1.90 16.51
N PRO A 366 9.60 1.36 15.70
CA PRO A 366 10.76 2.12 15.26
C PRO A 366 10.35 3.41 14.55
N LEU A 367 11.05 4.52 14.80
CA LEU A 367 10.74 5.82 14.18
C LEU A 367 10.79 5.76 12.65
N GLY A 368 11.66 4.90 12.11
CA GLY A 368 11.72 4.59 10.68
C GLY A 368 10.44 4.02 10.06
N TRP A 369 9.53 3.45 10.87
CA TRP A 369 8.20 3.01 10.40
C TRP A 369 7.35 4.20 9.97
N PHE A 370 7.47 5.35 10.66
CA PHE A 370 6.76 6.58 10.38
C PHE A 370 7.35 7.31 9.17
N ASN A 371 8.68 7.41 9.07
CA ASN A 371 9.33 8.08 7.93
C ASN A 371 9.02 7.44 6.57
N ARG A 372 8.59 6.17 6.55
CA ARG A 372 8.20 5.46 5.32
C ARG A 372 6.71 5.57 4.99
N ARG A 373 5.92 6.29 5.78
CA ARG A 373 4.46 6.40 5.63
C ARG A 373 4.02 7.84 5.66
N GLU A 374 3.06 8.16 4.81
CA GLU A 374 2.36 9.44 4.86
C GLU A 374 1.50 9.53 6.12
N SER A 375 1.38 10.74 6.67
CA SER A 375 0.57 11.04 7.85
C SER A 375 -0.89 10.60 7.68
N ALA A 376 -1.43 10.68 6.46
CA ALA A 376 -2.78 10.22 6.13
C ALA A 376 -2.95 8.70 6.35
N GLY A 377 -1.95 7.89 5.99
CA GLY A 377 -1.96 6.44 6.19
C GLY A 377 -1.98 6.06 7.68
N VAL A 378 -1.21 6.76 8.50
CA VAL A 378 -1.19 6.56 9.96
C VAL A 378 -2.54 6.96 10.59
N ARG A 379 -3.09 8.10 10.17
CA ARG A 379 -4.41 8.58 10.64
C ARG A 379 -5.53 7.61 10.27
N LYS A 380 -5.50 7.05 9.06
CA LYS A 380 -6.44 6.03 8.63
C LYS A 380 -6.38 4.80 9.53
N LEU A 381 -5.18 4.27 9.81
CA LEU A 381 -5.02 3.08 10.65
C LEU A 381 -5.53 3.32 12.09
N ILE A 382 -5.20 4.46 12.71
CA ILE A 382 -5.55 4.73 14.11
C ILE A 382 -7.01 5.16 14.28
N GLY A 383 -7.51 5.98 13.36
CA GLY A 383 -8.86 6.57 13.44
C GLY A 383 -9.87 5.86 12.53
N GLY A 384 -9.59 5.85 11.23
CA GLY A 384 -10.52 5.40 10.19
C GLY A 384 -10.85 3.90 10.27
N ASP A 385 -9.84 3.04 10.38
CA ASP A 385 -10.04 1.59 10.40
C ASP A 385 -10.69 1.12 11.71
N VAL A 386 -10.40 1.79 12.84
CA VAL A 386 -11.12 1.57 14.10
C VAL A 386 -12.58 2.01 13.99
N ALA A 387 -12.87 3.12 13.29
CA ALA A 387 -14.25 3.54 13.04
C ALA A 387 -14.99 2.58 12.11
N ALA A 388 -14.32 1.99 11.11
CA ALA A 388 -14.92 0.97 10.25
C ALA A 388 -15.31 -0.31 11.00
N LEU A 389 -14.59 -0.65 12.08
CA LEU A 389 -14.94 -1.77 12.96
C LEU A 389 -16.26 -1.56 13.70
N HIS A 390 -16.67 -0.32 13.98
CA HIS A 390 -17.94 -0.03 14.65
C HIS A 390 -19.12 -0.70 13.94
N HIS A 391 -19.19 -0.51 12.62
CA HIS A 391 -20.24 -1.11 11.81
C HIS A 391 -20.14 -2.63 11.81
N LEU A 392 -18.92 -3.17 11.71
CA LEU A 392 -18.70 -4.62 11.72
C LEU A 392 -19.18 -5.27 13.03
N VAL A 393 -18.83 -4.68 14.16
CA VAL A 393 -19.11 -5.22 15.49
C VAL A 393 -20.58 -5.03 15.88
N THR A 394 -21.16 -3.89 15.51
CA THR A 394 -22.49 -3.48 16.00
C THR A 394 -23.62 -3.87 15.05
N HIS A 395 -23.43 -3.71 13.73
CA HIS A 395 -24.53 -3.77 12.76
C HIS A 395 -24.39 -4.91 11.75
N ALA A 396 -23.19 -5.14 11.22
CA ALA A 396 -23.00 -6.03 10.09
C ALA A 396 -23.44 -7.47 10.37
N VAL A 397 -23.08 -8.02 11.54
CA VAL A 397 -23.46 -9.40 11.90
C VAL A 397 -24.98 -9.53 12.07
N PRO A 398 -25.66 -8.69 12.88
CA PRO A 398 -27.12 -8.71 12.94
C PRO A 398 -27.79 -8.54 11.58
N GLU A 399 -27.35 -7.58 10.77
CA GLU A 399 -27.94 -7.32 9.46
C GLU A 399 -27.80 -8.52 8.51
N VAL A 400 -26.61 -9.13 8.42
CA VAL A 400 -26.39 -10.32 7.57
C VAL A 400 -27.26 -11.48 8.03
N VAL A 401 -27.35 -11.73 9.35
CA VAL A 401 -28.20 -12.80 9.89
C VAL A 401 -29.66 -12.51 9.61
N ALA A 402 -30.13 -11.29 9.83
CA ALA A 402 -31.50 -10.90 9.56
C ALA A 402 -31.85 -11.02 8.06
N ALA A 403 -30.94 -10.58 7.20
CA ALA A 403 -31.08 -10.64 5.75
C ALA A 403 -31.07 -12.09 5.22
N ALA A 404 -30.45 -13.03 5.93
CA ALA A 404 -30.48 -14.46 5.59
C ALA A 404 -31.69 -15.20 6.18
N VAL A 405 -31.98 -15.01 7.47
CA VAL A 405 -33.01 -15.77 8.20
C VAL A 405 -34.41 -15.32 7.81
N THR A 406 -34.64 -14.01 7.65
CA THR A 406 -35.99 -13.47 7.41
C THR A 406 -36.59 -13.98 6.08
N PRO A 407 -35.90 -13.91 4.92
CA PRO A 407 -36.46 -14.42 3.67
C PRO A 407 -36.69 -15.92 3.71
N VAL A 408 -35.76 -16.67 4.30
CA VAL A 408 -35.87 -18.14 4.40
C VAL A 408 -37.07 -18.54 5.24
N ALA A 409 -37.27 -17.91 6.40
CA ALA A 409 -38.40 -18.18 7.28
C ALA A 409 -39.74 -17.80 6.62
N VAL A 410 -39.82 -16.64 5.95
CA VAL A 410 -41.01 -16.23 5.18
C VAL A 410 -41.30 -17.23 4.04
N LEU A 411 -40.28 -17.65 3.30
CA LEU A 411 -40.43 -18.61 2.20
C LEU A 411 -40.92 -19.97 2.69
N ILE A 412 -40.35 -20.49 3.79
CA ILE A 412 -40.79 -21.76 4.41
C ILE A 412 -42.27 -21.65 4.82
N TYR A 413 -42.66 -20.56 5.46
CA TYR A 413 -44.04 -20.32 5.85
C TYR A 413 -44.97 -20.27 4.63
N LEU A 414 -44.67 -19.45 3.62
CA LEU A 414 -45.50 -19.35 2.41
C LEU A 414 -45.60 -20.67 1.64
N MET A 415 -44.50 -21.43 1.57
CA MET A 415 -44.48 -22.76 0.94
C MET A 415 -45.33 -23.77 1.72
N SER A 416 -45.38 -23.67 3.06
CA SER A 416 -46.24 -24.50 3.91
C SER A 416 -47.73 -24.17 3.76
N VAL A 417 -48.04 -22.90 3.45
CA VAL A 417 -49.42 -22.45 3.20
C VAL A 417 -49.89 -22.94 1.83
N GLN A 418 -49.20 -22.56 0.75
CA GLN A 418 -49.52 -23.01 -0.60
C GLN A 418 -48.28 -23.12 -1.47
N TRP A 419 -47.79 -24.35 -1.65
CA TRP A 419 -46.54 -24.58 -2.36
C TRP A 419 -46.54 -24.14 -3.83
N ARG A 420 -47.70 -24.20 -4.50
CA ARG A 420 -47.86 -23.78 -5.91
C ARG A 420 -47.61 -22.28 -6.10
N LEU A 421 -48.21 -21.45 -5.25
CA LEU A 421 -47.96 -20.00 -5.25
C LEU A 421 -46.56 -19.67 -4.74
N GLY A 422 -46.03 -20.47 -3.80
CA GLY A 422 -44.64 -20.37 -3.34
C GLY A 422 -43.63 -20.54 -4.48
N LEU A 423 -43.85 -21.50 -5.39
CA LEU A 423 -43.02 -21.69 -6.58
C LEU A 423 -43.10 -20.51 -7.56
N VAL A 424 -44.29 -19.92 -7.73
CA VAL A 424 -44.46 -18.72 -8.57
C VAL A 424 -43.68 -17.53 -7.99
N LEU A 425 -43.71 -17.34 -6.67
CA LEU A 425 -42.96 -16.28 -5.99
C LEU A 425 -41.44 -16.45 -6.13
N LEU A 426 -40.94 -17.68 -6.27
CA LEU A 426 -39.50 -17.95 -6.45
C LEU A 426 -38.97 -17.52 -7.82
N ILE A 427 -39.81 -17.42 -8.86
CA ILE A 427 -39.38 -17.07 -10.22
C ILE A 427 -38.62 -15.73 -10.27
N PRO A 428 -39.19 -14.59 -9.81
CA PRO A 428 -38.49 -13.30 -9.85
C PRO A 428 -37.24 -13.27 -8.94
N VAL A 429 -37.24 -14.05 -7.86
CA VAL A 429 -36.12 -14.15 -6.90
C VAL A 429 -34.94 -14.88 -7.52
N VAL A 430 -35.18 -16.07 -8.09
CA VAL A 430 -34.15 -16.86 -8.77
C VAL A 430 -33.59 -16.08 -9.95
N LEU A 431 -34.44 -15.42 -10.74
CA LEU A 431 -33.99 -14.59 -11.85
C LEU A 431 -33.09 -13.45 -11.37
N PHE A 432 -33.48 -12.75 -10.29
CA PHE A 432 -32.66 -11.69 -9.69
C PHE A 432 -31.29 -12.22 -9.26
N VAL A 433 -31.25 -13.31 -8.50
CA VAL A 433 -29.99 -13.89 -7.99
C VAL A 433 -29.08 -14.33 -9.14
N VAL A 434 -29.62 -15.02 -10.15
CA VAL A 434 -28.84 -15.50 -11.30
C VAL A 434 -28.28 -14.34 -12.11
N VAL A 435 -29.11 -13.34 -12.44
CA VAL A 435 -28.68 -12.19 -13.25
C VAL A 435 -27.66 -11.33 -12.49
N MET A 436 -27.90 -11.03 -11.22
CA MET A 436 -26.97 -10.25 -10.40
C MET A 436 -25.66 -11.00 -10.14
N SER A 437 -25.71 -12.31 -9.87
CA SER A 437 -24.50 -13.12 -9.70
C SER A 437 -23.67 -13.17 -10.99
N ARG A 438 -24.33 -13.37 -12.15
CA ARG A 438 -23.64 -13.37 -13.44
C ARG A 438 -23.00 -12.02 -13.74
N MET A 439 -23.71 -10.92 -13.45
CA MET A 439 -23.19 -9.57 -13.60
C MET A 439 -21.98 -9.30 -12.68
N MET A 440 -22.07 -9.67 -11.40
CA MET A 440 -20.94 -9.55 -10.45
C MET A 440 -19.70 -10.33 -10.92
N THR A 441 -19.89 -11.51 -11.53
CA THR A 441 -18.77 -12.29 -12.08
C THR A 441 -18.24 -11.71 -13.39
N ARG A 442 -19.11 -11.20 -14.27
CA ARG A 442 -18.73 -10.64 -15.58
C ARG A 442 -17.98 -9.32 -15.42
N ASP A 443 -18.47 -8.46 -14.52
CA ASP A 443 -17.99 -7.09 -14.38
C ASP A 443 -16.96 -6.96 -13.23
N ARG A 444 -16.37 -8.07 -12.81
CA ARG A 444 -15.40 -8.11 -11.72
C ARG A 444 -14.23 -7.17 -11.95
N ASP A 445 -13.67 -7.18 -13.16
CA ASP A 445 -12.53 -6.35 -13.51
C ASP A 445 -12.92 -4.86 -13.55
N ARG A 446 -14.12 -4.55 -14.07
CA ARG A 446 -14.67 -3.19 -14.04
C ARG A 446 -14.84 -2.68 -12.60
N PHE A 447 -15.24 -3.52 -11.67
CA PHE A 447 -15.30 -3.17 -10.25
C PHE A 447 -13.90 -2.87 -9.66
N HIS A 448 -12.87 -3.62 -10.05
CA HIS A 448 -11.49 -3.35 -9.66
C HIS A 448 -10.96 -2.04 -10.29
N THR A 449 -11.22 -1.80 -11.58
CA THR A 449 -10.88 -0.56 -12.28
C THR A 449 -11.55 0.64 -11.60
N SER A 450 -12.83 0.53 -11.24
CA SER A 450 -13.55 1.56 -10.49
C SER A 450 -12.85 1.90 -9.17
N GLN A 451 -12.46 0.90 -8.38
CA GLN A 451 -11.73 1.15 -7.12
C GLN A 451 -10.37 1.81 -7.35
N ARG A 452 -9.65 1.42 -8.41
CA ARG A 452 -8.37 2.02 -8.79
C ARG A 452 -8.54 3.48 -9.21
N LEU A 453 -9.50 3.77 -10.08
CA LEU A 453 -9.77 5.14 -10.55
C LEU A 453 -10.20 6.05 -9.37
N VAL A 454 -11.02 5.54 -8.45
CA VAL A 454 -11.38 6.28 -7.23
C VAL A 454 -10.15 6.53 -6.35
N ALA A 455 -9.25 5.56 -6.20
CA ALA A 455 -8.00 5.76 -5.45
C ALA A 455 -7.07 6.78 -6.14
N GLU A 456 -6.99 6.74 -7.47
CA GLU A 456 -6.23 7.67 -8.30
C GLU A 456 -6.78 9.10 -8.20
N ALA A 457 -8.09 9.28 -8.33
CA ALA A 457 -8.73 10.58 -8.10
C ALA A 457 -8.47 11.13 -6.70
N ASN A 458 -8.54 10.29 -5.66
CA ASN A 458 -8.20 10.74 -4.30
C ASN A 458 -6.75 11.23 -4.21
N ALA A 459 -5.81 10.52 -4.83
CA ALA A 459 -4.40 10.93 -4.85
C ALA A 459 -4.17 12.23 -5.65
N VAL A 460 -4.82 12.36 -6.81
CA VAL A 460 -4.76 13.54 -7.68
C VAL A 460 -5.33 14.77 -6.99
N VAL A 461 -6.51 14.64 -6.39
CA VAL A 461 -7.15 15.71 -5.61
C VAL A 461 -6.31 16.10 -4.41
N GLN A 462 -5.75 15.13 -3.69
CA GLN A 462 -4.86 15.41 -2.55
C GLN A 462 -3.60 16.18 -3.01
N THR A 463 -2.98 15.74 -4.09
CA THR A 463 -1.80 16.42 -4.68
C THR A 463 -2.16 17.85 -5.09
N HIS A 464 -3.29 18.04 -5.77
CA HIS A 464 -3.76 19.38 -6.16
C HIS A 464 -4.00 20.30 -4.95
N LEU A 465 -4.54 19.77 -3.85
CA LEU A 465 -4.72 20.54 -2.61
C LEU A 465 -3.39 20.90 -1.95
N GLU A 466 -2.41 19.98 -1.97
CA GLU A 466 -1.07 20.22 -1.44
C GLU A 466 -0.29 21.25 -2.27
N THR A 467 -0.44 21.22 -3.59
CA THR A 467 0.25 22.11 -4.54
C THR A 467 -0.57 23.30 -4.99
N GLN A 468 -1.63 23.67 -4.24
CA GLN A 468 -2.57 24.69 -4.67
C GLN A 468 -1.91 26.06 -4.93
N ARG A 469 -0.83 26.38 -4.20
CA ARG A 469 -0.11 27.65 -4.36
C ARG A 469 0.67 27.68 -5.67
N GLU A 470 1.32 26.58 -6.00
CA GLU A 470 2.06 26.37 -7.22
C GLU A 470 1.09 26.33 -8.42
N SER A 471 -0.05 25.65 -8.26
CA SER A 471 -1.15 25.58 -9.23
C SER A 471 -1.65 26.98 -9.65
N ARG A 472 -1.78 27.90 -8.70
CA ARG A 472 -2.18 29.31 -8.98
C ARG A 472 -1.16 30.10 -9.79
N ILE A 473 0.11 29.68 -9.76
CA ILE A 473 1.21 30.38 -10.45
C ILE A 473 1.41 29.78 -11.85
N PHE A 474 1.43 28.46 -11.95
CA PHE A 474 1.77 27.73 -13.18
C PHE A 474 0.56 27.25 -13.99
N GLY A 475 -0.65 27.32 -13.41
CA GLY A 475 -1.88 26.73 -13.96
C GLY A 475 -2.12 25.33 -13.39
N ASP A 476 -3.40 24.93 -13.31
CA ASP A 476 -3.79 23.67 -12.67
C ASP A 476 -3.23 22.44 -13.40
N ASP A 477 -3.25 22.47 -14.74
CA ASP A 477 -2.75 21.39 -15.60
C ASP A 477 -1.22 21.25 -15.58
N ALA A 478 -0.48 22.25 -15.06
CA ALA A 478 0.98 22.20 -15.02
C ALA A 478 1.51 21.25 -13.93
N ILE A 479 0.68 20.87 -12.96
CA ILE A 479 1.08 20.02 -11.83
C ILE A 479 0.24 18.75 -11.77
N VAL A 480 -1.09 18.84 -11.86
CA VAL A 480 -1.98 17.68 -11.79
C VAL A 480 -3.22 17.88 -12.66
N ASP A 481 -3.49 16.92 -13.54
CA ASP A 481 -4.68 16.91 -14.41
C ASP A 481 -5.92 16.35 -13.67
N VAL A 482 -6.54 17.21 -12.85
CA VAL A 482 -7.77 16.85 -12.13
C VAL A 482 -8.91 16.63 -13.11
N ASP A 483 -9.09 17.51 -14.09
CA ASP A 483 -10.21 17.48 -15.01
C ASP A 483 -10.18 16.24 -15.92
N GLY A 484 -9.00 15.85 -16.42
CA GLY A 484 -8.81 14.63 -17.20
C GLY A 484 -9.08 13.37 -16.39
N THR A 485 -8.59 13.32 -15.14
CA THR A 485 -8.88 12.20 -14.24
C THR A 485 -10.38 12.08 -13.95
N MET A 486 -11.07 13.20 -13.75
CA MET A 486 -12.52 13.20 -13.51
C MET A 486 -13.31 12.82 -14.76
N ARG A 487 -12.87 13.24 -15.95
CA ARG A 487 -13.45 12.81 -17.23
C ARG A 487 -13.28 11.30 -17.46
N GLU A 488 -12.10 10.76 -17.19
CA GLU A 488 -11.86 9.31 -17.29
C GLU A 488 -12.79 8.51 -16.36
N ILE A 489 -12.99 9.00 -15.13
CA ILE A 489 -13.95 8.39 -14.19
C ILE A 489 -15.37 8.49 -14.72
N ASP A 490 -15.79 9.66 -15.22
CA ASP A 490 -17.13 9.87 -15.76
C ASP A 490 -17.39 8.96 -16.96
N ASP A 491 -16.46 8.90 -17.92
CA ASP A 491 -16.56 8.04 -19.11
C ASP A 491 -16.63 6.57 -18.71
N PHE A 492 -15.78 6.13 -17.79
CA PHE A 492 -15.77 4.76 -17.30
C PHE A 492 -17.08 4.39 -16.58
N VAL A 493 -17.50 5.23 -15.63
CA VAL A 493 -18.70 4.97 -14.81
C VAL A 493 -19.95 5.06 -15.67
N SER A 494 -20.07 6.06 -16.54
CA SER A 494 -21.22 6.25 -17.43
C SER A 494 -21.37 5.09 -18.40
N THR A 495 -20.28 4.65 -19.05
CA THR A 495 -20.27 3.49 -19.96
C THR A 495 -20.68 2.23 -19.20
N TRP A 496 -20.09 2.00 -18.03
CA TRP A 496 -20.40 0.81 -17.25
C TRP A 496 -21.85 0.81 -16.73
N GLN A 497 -22.36 1.97 -16.28
CA GLN A 497 -23.77 2.11 -15.89
C GLN A 497 -24.68 1.91 -17.10
N HIS A 498 -24.39 2.46 -18.27
CA HIS A 498 -25.20 2.24 -19.47
C HIS A 498 -25.27 0.75 -19.87
N ASP A 499 -24.14 0.04 -19.80
CA ASP A 499 -24.07 -1.39 -20.11
C ASP A 499 -24.88 -2.27 -19.14
N THR A 500 -24.99 -1.85 -17.88
CA THR A 500 -25.56 -2.67 -16.80
C THR A 500 -26.95 -2.22 -16.36
N ALA A 501 -27.30 -0.96 -16.56
CA ALA A 501 -28.54 -0.36 -16.10
C ALA A 501 -29.79 -1.08 -16.63
N PRO A 502 -29.91 -1.46 -17.92
CA PRO A 502 -31.11 -2.13 -18.42
C PRO A 502 -31.40 -3.43 -17.66
N ALA A 503 -30.39 -4.28 -17.47
CA ALA A 503 -30.53 -5.53 -16.72
C ALA A 503 -30.82 -5.26 -15.23
N LYS A 504 -30.05 -4.38 -14.59
CA LYS A 504 -30.21 -4.03 -13.17
C LYS A 504 -31.58 -3.42 -12.86
N VAL A 505 -32.00 -2.43 -13.64
CA VAL A 505 -33.31 -1.77 -13.51
C VAL A 505 -34.43 -2.78 -13.73
N THR A 506 -34.35 -3.61 -14.77
CA THR A 506 -35.37 -4.64 -15.04
C THR A 506 -35.50 -5.61 -13.87
N MET A 507 -34.37 -6.12 -13.34
CA MET A 507 -34.39 -7.04 -12.19
C MET A 507 -34.95 -6.38 -10.93
N VAL A 508 -34.61 -5.12 -10.66
CA VAL A 508 -35.14 -4.36 -9.53
C VAL A 508 -36.64 -4.09 -9.71
N MET A 509 -37.11 -3.76 -10.93
CA MET A 509 -38.52 -3.51 -11.21
C MET A 509 -39.36 -4.78 -11.13
N LEU A 510 -38.84 -5.93 -11.58
CA LEU A 510 -39.52 -7.22 -11.48
C LEU A 510 -39.74 -7.66 -10.03
N ASN A 511 -38.90 -7.18 -9.11
CA ASN A 511 -39.01 -7.45 -7.69
C ASN A 511 -39.76 -6.32 -6.94
N ARG A 512 -40.36 -5.32 -7.59
CA ARG A 512 -41.16 -4.32 -6.83
C ARG A 512 -42.42 -4.97 -6.23
N PRO A 513 -42.92 -4.49 -5.07
CA PRO A 513 -44.14 -5.02 -4.47
C PRO A 513 -45.32 -5.08 -5.45
N ALA A 514 -45.50 -4.06 -6.29
CA ALA A 514 -46.57 -4.00 -7.28
C ALA A 514 -46.48 -5.10 -8.35
N THR A 515 -45.28 -5.41 -8.86
CA THR A 515 -45.08 -6.44 -9.89
C THR A 515 -45.22 -7.85 -9.30
N VAL A 516 -44.75 -8.05 -8.06
CA VAL A 516 -44.95 -9.30 -7.31
C VAL A 516 -46.44 -9.54 -7.04
N ILE A 517 -47.20 -8.51 -6.61
CA ILE A 517 -48.67 -8.63 -6.45
C ILE A 517 -49.33 -8.98 -7.78
N ALA A 518 -48.98 -8.27 -8.87
CA ALA A 518 -49.57 -8.54 -10.18
C ALA A 518 -49.32 -9.99 -10.62
N LEU A 519 -48.09 -10.48 -10.48
CA LEU A 519 -47.71 -11.87 -10.78
C LEU A 519 -48.52 -12.86 -9.93
N LEU A 520 -48.60 -12.63 -8.62
CA LEU A 520 -49.36 -13.48 -7.70
C LEU A 520 -50.85 -13.48 -8.03
N CYS A 521 -51.45 -12.32 -8.33
CA CYS A 521 -52.85 -12.21 -8.75
C CYS A 521 -53.13 -12.97 -10.05
N THR A 522 -52.26 -12.85 -11.06
CA THR A 522 -52.41 -13.57 -12.33
C THR A 522 -52.31 -15.08 -12.14
N ALA A 523 -51.31 -15.55 -11.40
CA ALA A 523 -51.15 -16.98 -11.11
C ALA A 523 -52.31 -17.53 -10.27
N ALA A 524 -52.73 -16.78 -9.26
CA ALA A 524 -53.86 -17.14 -8.41
C ALA A 524 -55.17 -17.25 -9.19
N TRP A 525 -55.44 -16.30 -10.08
CA TRP A 525 -56.63 -16.34 -10.93
C TRP A 525 -56.67 -17.61 -11.79
N LEU A 526 -55.55 -17.98 -12.41
CA LEU A 526 -55.43 -19.23 -13.18
C LEU A 526 -55.64 -20.48 -12.31
N PHE A 527 -55.04 -20.52 -11.12
CA PHE A 527 -55.18 -21.67 -10.21
C PHE A 527 -56.57 -21.80 -9.60
N LEU A 528 -57.26 -20.68 -9.35
CA LEU A 528 -58.65 -20.67 -8.87
C LEU A 528 -59.63 -21.23 -9.92
N LEU A 529 -59.43 -20.93 -11.21
CA LEU A 529 -60.28 -21.46 -12.30
C LEU A 529 -60.26 -22.99 -12.37
N VAL A 530 -59.14 -23.62 -12.01
CA VAL A 530 -58.96 -25.08 -12.00
C VAL A 530 -59.24 -25.69 -10.61
N GLY A 531 -59.57 -24.86 -9.61
CA GLY A 531 -59.84 -25.30 -8.23
C GLY A 531 -58.60 -25.83 -7.49
N TRP A 532 -57.40 -25.33 -7.81
CA TRP A 532 -56.15 -25.80 -7.20
C TRP A 532 -55.80 -25.12 -5.88
N ILE A 533 -56.40 -23.96 -5.58
CA ILE A 533 -56.14 -23.17 -4.36
C ILE A 533 -57.45 -22.56 -3.85
N ASP A 534 -57.52 -22.23 -2.57
CA ASP A 534 -58.64 -21.50 -1.97
C ASP A 534 -58.38 -19.97 -1.99
N PRO A 535 -59.42 -19.12 -2.09
CA PRO A 535 -59.23 -17.66 -2.10
C PRO A 535 -58.55 -17.11 -0.83
N THR A 536 -58.82 -17.73 0.32
CA THR A 536 -58.22 -17.34 1.62
C THR A 536 -56.72 -17.62 1.65
N ASP A 537 -56.20 -18.45 0.74
CA ASP A 537 -54.78 -18.73 0.64
C ASP A 537 -53.93 -17.59 0.12
N LEU A 538 -54.56 -16.60 -0.53
CA LEU A 538 -53.87 -15.45 -1.08
C LEU A 538 -53.44 -14.43 -0.01
N VAL A 539 -54.13 -14.40 1.12
CA VAL A 539 -53.95 -13.37 2.15
C VAL A 539 -52.50 -13.32 2.68
N PRO A 540 -51.85 -14.44 3.09
CA PRO A 540 -50.46 -14.40 3.52
C PRO A 540 -49.49 -14.02 2.38
N PHE A 541 -49.79 -14.38 1.14
CA PHE A 541 -48.95 -14.07 -0.02
C PHE A 541 -48.94 -12.57 -0.33
N PHE A 542 -50.08 -11.87 -0.19
CA PHE A 542 -50.12 -10.42 -0.39
C PHE A 542 -49.43 -9.64 0.73
N ILE A 543 -49.49 -10.13 1.97
CA ILE A 543 -48.86 -9.47 3.12
C ILE A 543 -47.35 -9.76 3.14
N LEU A 544 -46.94 -11.02 3.12
CA LEU A 544 -45.53 -11.40 3.29
C LEU A 544 -44.78 -11.48 1.97
N GLY A 545 -45.41 -11.93 0.88
CA GLY A 545 -44.77 -12.09 -0.42
C GLY A 545 -44.31 -10.76 -1.03
N THR A 546 -44.98 -9.65 -0.70
CA THR A 546 -44.61 -8.29 -1.15
C THR A 546 -43.38 -7.74 -0.45
N SER A 547 -43.15 -8.12 0.80
CA SER A 547 -41.99 -7.72 1.60
C SER A 547 -40.70 -8.42 1.17
N PHE A 548 -40.82 -9.57 0.49
CA PHE A 548 -39.71 -10.47 0.17
C PHE A 548 -38.60 -9.80 -0.65
N ALA A 549 -38.98 -8.98 -1.63
CA ALA A 549 -38.04 -8.33 -2.52
C ALA A 549 -37.12 -7.28 -1.85
N GLY A 550 -37.66 -6.54 -0.87
CA GLY A 550 -36.85 -5.58 -0.12
C GLY A 550 -35.75 -6.27 0.69
N GLN A 551 -36.02 -7.50 1.16
CA GLN A 551 -35.06 -8.27 1.93
C GLN A 551 -33.89 -8.76 1.07
N LEU A 552 -34.12 -9.06 -0.21
CA LEU A 552 -33.06 -9.49 -1.13
C LEU A 552 -32.05 -8.38 -1.43
N LEU A 553 -32.51 -7.12 -1.51
CA LEU A 553 -31.63 -5.95 -1.65
C LEU A 553 -30.80 -5.69 -0.39
N ALA A 554 -31.39 -5.93 0.80
CA ALA A 554 -30.69 -5.78 2.07
C ALA A 554 -29.46 -6.71 2.18
N VAL A 555 -29.57 -7.96 1.71
CA VAL A 555 -28.44 -8.92 1.66
C VAL A 555 -27.23 -8.32 0.94
N SER A 556 -27.46 -7.69 -0.22
CA SER A 556 -26.38 -7.10 -1.03
C SER A 556 -25.66 -5.96 -0.31
N HIS A 557 -26.38 -5.10 0.41
CA HIS A 557 -25.77 -4.02 1.20
C HIS A 557 -24.95 -4.57 2.38
N SER A 558 -25.46 -5.58 3.08
CA SER A 558 -24.79 -6.16 4.24
C SER A 558 -23.47 -6.88 3.88
N ILE A 559 -23.39 -7.49 2.69
CA ILE A 559 -22.13 -8.09 2.19
C ILE A 559 -21.05 -7.01 1.98
N GLY A 560 -21.42 -5.86 1.40
CA GLY A 560 -20.48 -4.76 1.18
C GLY A 560 -19.91 -4.19 2.48
N ALA A 561 -20.78 -3.98 3.47
CA ALA A 561 -20.37 -3.50 4.79
C ALA A 561 -19.46 -4.51 5.53
N LEU A 562 -19.75 -5.82 5.40
CA LEU A 562 -18.91 -6.87 5.95
C LEU A 562 -17.51 -6.88 5.33
N GLN A 563 -17.40 -6.76 4.01
CA GLN A 563 -16.11 -6.70 3.30
C GLN A 563 -15.28 -5.49 3.75
N GLN A 564 -15.91 -4.32 3.89
CA GLN A 564 -15.23 -3.11 4.37
C GLN A 564 -14.66 -3.31 5.78
N GLY A 565 -15.45 -3.89 6.69
CA GLY A 565 -15.02 -4.18 8.06
C GLY A 565 -13.86 -5.19 8.11
N LEU A 566 -13.92 -6.26 7.32
CA LEU A 566 -12.85 -7.26 7.25
C LEU A 566 -11.54 -6.69 6.70
N ASN A 567 -11.60 -5.77 5.74
CA ASN A 567 -10.42 -5.08 5.23
C ASN A 567 -9.76 -4.21 6.31
N ALA A 568 -10.55 -3.53 7.15
CA ALA A 568 -10.04 -2.77 8.28
C ALA A 568 -9.35 -3.68 9.32
N VAL A 569 -9.92 -4.86 9.61
CA VAL A 569 -9.28 -5.87 10.48
C VAL A 569 -7.89 -6.24 9.96
N ALA A 570 -7.77 -6.53 8.67
CA ALA A 570 -6.49 -6.93 8.08
C ALA A 570 -5.41 -5.85 8.20
N GLY A 571 -5.77 -4.57 7.99
CA GLY A 571 -4.86 -3.44 8.18
C GLY A 571 -4.37 -3.29 9.62
N LEU A 572 -5.28 -3.44 10.58
CA LEU A 572 -4.99 -3.36 12.01
C LEU A 572 -4.16 -4.56 12.51
N GLU A 573 -4.41 -5.75 11.99
CA GLU A 573 -3.61 -6.94 12.31
C GLU A 573 -2.17 -6.80 11.81
N LEU A 574 -1.98 -6.27 10.59
CA LEU A 574 -0.65 -5.97 10.06
C LEU A 574 0.11 -4.96 10.93
N LEU A 575 -0.57 -3.91 11.41
CA LEU A 575 0.01 -2.93 12.32
C LEU A 575 0.42 -3.59 13.66
N LEU A 576 -0.45 -4.38 14.26
CA LEU A 576 -0.17 -5.06 15.53
C LEU A 576 0.93 -6.13 15.41
N ALA A 577 1.07 -6.76 14.24
CA ALA A 577 2.12 -7.73 13.92
C ALA A 577 3.47 -7.06 13.58
N THR A 578 3.51 -5.75 13.33
CA THR A 578 4.76 -5.04 13.04
C THR A 578 5.72 -5.17 14.22
N PRO A 579 6.99 -5.57 14.05
CA PRO A 579 7.94 -5.71 15.16
C PRO A 579 8.10 -4.39 15.93
N THR A 580 8.08 -4.48 17.26
CA THR A 580 8.37 -3.36 18.16
C THR A 580 9.80 -3.45 18.67
N LEU A 581 10.35 -2.32 19.10
CA LEU A 581 11.59 -2.30 19.84
C LEU A 581 11.39 -3.08 21.16
N ALA A 582 12.32 -3.98 21.49
CA ALA A 582 12.27 -4.77 22.73
C ALA A 582 12.62 -3.90 23.94
N ASP A 583 11.96 -4.15 25.08
CA ASP A 583 12.24 -3.49 26.37
C ASP A 583 13.34 -4.24 27.15
N PRO A 584 14.51 -3.63 27.43
CA PRO A 584 15.56 -4.23 28.27
C PRO A 584 15.57 -3.67 29.70
N ALA A 585 16.37 -4.32 30.56
CA ALA A 585 16.48 -4.06 31.99
C ALA A 585 17.51 -2.97 32.37
N ASP A 586 17.13 -2.25 33.43
CA ASP A 586 17.59 -0.95 33.96
C ASP A 586 18.98 -1.02 34.65
N ARG A 587 20.00 -0.29 34.13
CA ARG A 587 21.26 0.02 34.86
C ARG A 587 21.99 1.30 34.37
N PRO A 588 22.64 2.06 35.27
CA PRO A 588 23.43 3.24 34.89
C PRO A 588 24.87 2.88 34.48
N GLY A 589 25.53 3.73 33.69
CA GLY A 589 27.00 3.73 33.58
C GLY A 589 27.62 4.60 32.47
N SER A 590 28.61 5.42 32.87
CA SER A 590 29.93 5.78 32.27
C SER A 590 30.02 6.26 30.80
N PRO A 591 31.22 6.64 30.27
CA PRO A 591 31.53 7.98 29.75
C PRO A 591 31.26 8.19 28.25
N GLY A 592 30.34 7.46 27.62
CA GLY A 592 29.88 7.75 26.25
C GLY A 592 30.85 7.35 25.13
N HIS A 593 31.58 6.24 25.27
CA HIS A 593 32.41 5.67 24.21
C HIS A 593 31.53 4.90 23.20
N VAL A 594 31.51 5.32 21.93
CA VAL A 594 30.62 4.73 20.91
C VAL A 594 31.41 3.90 19.90
N VAL A 595 30.99 2.66 19.64
CA VAL A 595 31.62 1.78 18.66
C VAL A 595 30.60 1.19 17.70
N PHE A 596 30.78 1.49 16.42
CA PHE A 596 30.19 0.75 15.29
C PHE A 596 31.16 -0.37 14.92
N ASN A 597 30.72 -1.62 15.04
CA ASN A 597 31.54 -2.79 14.78
C ASN A 597 30.94 -3.61 13.63
N HIS A 598 31.60 -3.59 12.48
CA HIS A 598 31.22 -4.33 11.26
C HIS A 598 29.73 -4.22 10.92
N VAL A 599 29.21 -2.99 11.00
CA VAL A 599 27.78 -2.69 10.83
C VAL A 599 27.37 -2.91 9.39
N ARG A 600 26.29 -3.68 9.23
CA ARG A 600 25.63 -3.95 7.95
C ARG A 600 24.19 -3.48 8.03
N PHE A 601 23.77 -2.65 7.08
CA PHE A 601 22.42 -2.09 7.08
C PHE A 601 21.95 -1.67 5.68
N GLY A 602 20.67 -1.90 5.37
CA GLY A 602 19.96 -1.28 4.26
C GLY A 602 18.46 -1.13 4.52
N TYR A 603 17.85 -0.04 4.04
CA TYR A 603 16.41 0.24 4.27
C TYR A 603 15.45 -0.77 3.60
N GLY A 604 15.94 -1.63 2.72
CA GLY A 604 15.16 -2.64 2.01
C GLY A 604 16.04 -3.73 1.40
N PRO A 605 15.43 -4.85 0.99
CA PRO A 605 16.17 -6.03 0.56
C PRO A 605 17.07 -5.76 -0.65
N GLY A 606 18.37 -6.02 -0.45
CA GLY A 606 19.43 -6.08 -1.46
C GLY A 606 19.97 -4.74 -1.98
N ARG A 607 19.78 -3.63 -1.26
CA ARG A 607 20.56 -2.41 -1.46
C ARG A 607 21.24 -2.03 -0.13
N PRO A 608 22.43 -2.59 0.16
CA PRO A 608 23.15 -2.24 1.37
C PRO A 608 23.54 -0.76 1.30
N VAL A 609 23.21 -0.02 2.36
CA VAL A 609 23.63 1.38 2.54
C VAL A 609 24.94 1.44 3.29
N LEU A 610 25.09 0.58 4.30
CA LEU A 610 26.35 0.32 5.01
C LEU A 610 26.68 -1.15 4.81
N PRO A 611 27.60 -1.52 3.90
CA PRO A 611 27.90 -2.92 3.60
C PRO A 611 28.84 -3.58 4.62
N ASP A 612 29.72 -2.80 5.25
CA ASP A 612 30.62 -3.18 6.35
C ASP A 612 31.24 -1.89 6.91
N PHE A 613 30.60 -1.30 7.91
CA PHE A 613 30.97 0.00 8.48
C PHE A 613 31.50 -0.15 9.90
N SER A 614 32.70 0.36 10.15
CA SER A 614 33.31 0.39 11.49
C SER A 614 33.81 1.78 11.81
N LEU A 615 33.43 2.31 12.97
CA LEU A 615 33.76 3.66 13.44
C LEU A 615 33.78 3.67 14.96
N THR A 616 34.74 4.37 15.55
CA THR A 616 34.84 4.58 16.99
C THR A 616 34.80 6.07 17.28
N LEU A 617 33.91 6.49 18.18
CA LEU A 617 33.82 7.84 18.70
C LEU A 617 34.45 7.86 20.10
N GLU A 618 35.52 8.62 20.24
CA GLU A 618 36.24 8.74 21.52
C GLU A 618 35.49 9.67 22.48
N PRO A 619 35.44 9.36 23.78
CA PRO A 619 34.79 10.19 24.80
C PRO A 619 35.25 11.65 24.74
N GLY A 620 34.29 12.57 24.74
CA GLY A 620 34.57 14.01 24.78
C GLY A 620 35.15 14.60 23.50
N THR A 621 35.14 13.86 22.39
CA THR A 621 35.62 14.34 21.08
C THR A 621 34.48 14.60 20.10
N VAL A 622 34.72 15.53 19.18
CA VAL A 622 33.83 15.82 18.05
C VAL A 622 34.27 15.06 16.81
N THR A 623 33.48 14.07 16.42
CA THR A 623 33.68 13.33 15.17
C THR A 623 32.69 13.81 14.11
N ALA A 624 33.21 14.40 13.05
CA ALA A 624 32.46 14.85 11.89
C ALA A 624 32.43 13.79 10.78
N VAL A 625 31.27 13.57 10.17
CA VAL A 625 31.07 12.66 9.03
C VAL A 625 30.70 13.49 7.80
N VAL A 626 31.53 13.39 6.77
CA VAL A 626 31.41 14.15 5.50
C VAL A 626 31.46 13.21 4.29
N GLY A 627 31.05 13.69 3.12
CA GLY A 627 31.01 12.89 1.89
C GLY A 627 29.86 13.29 0.97
N ASP A 628 29.81 12.70 -0.22
CA ASP A 628 28.78 12.99 -1.23
C ASP A 628 27.35 12.67 -0.75
N SER A 629 26.36 13.23 -1.44
CA SER A 629 24.96 12.85 -1.22
C SER A 629 24.77 11.37 -1.54
N GLY A 630 24.09 10.62 -0.66
CA GLY A 630 23.93 9.17 -0.80
C GLY A 630 25.08 8.32 -0.23
N ALA A 631 26.16 8.92 0.29
CA ALA A 631 27.29 8.18 0.86
C ALA A 631 26.97 7.39 2.16
N GLY A 632 25.79 7.58 2.76
CA GLY A 632 25.35 6.87 3.97
C GLY A 632 25.45 7.66 5.28
N LYS A 633 25.89 8.92 5.27
CA LYS A 633 26.10 9.76 6.47
C LYS A 633 24.90 9.81 7.43
N SER A 634 23.73 10.22 6.93
CA SER A 634 22.48 10.28 7.72
C SER A 634 22.07 8.93 8.28
N THR A 635 22.45 7.84 7.60
CA THR A 635 22.17 6.48 8.08
C THR A 635 23.01 6.14 9.32
N VAL A 636 24.26 6.61 9.40
CA VAL A 636 25.11 6.42 10.60
C VAL A 636 24.50 7.08 11.84
N ALA A 637 24.07 8.34 11.72
CA ALA A 637 23.38 9.05 12.81
C ALA A 637 22.06 8.36 13.20
N THR A 638 21.28 7.97 12.19
CA THR A 638 20.01 7.28 12.36
C THR A 638 20.16 5.97 13.14
N LEU A 639 21.25 5.22 12.91
CA LEU A 639 21.55 3.98 13.63
C LEU A 639 22.03 4.25 15.06
N LEU A 640 22.86 5.26 15.31
CA LEU A 640 23.26 5.63 16.68
C LEU A 640 22.07 6.10 17.52
N ALA A 641 21.15 6.83 16.91
CA ALA A 641 19.88 7.25 17.51
C ALA A 641 18.86 6.10 17.63
N ARG A 642 19.21 4.88 17.19
CA ARG A 642 18.37 3.68 17.11
C ARG A 642 17.00 3.95 16.48
N LEU A 643 16.95 4.83 15.48
CA LEU A 643 15.76 5.01 14.66
C LEU A 643 15.50 3.77 13.78
N TRP A 644 16.56 2.98 13.56
CA TRP A 644 16.60 1.67 12.95
C TRP A 644 17.56 0.76 13.72
N ASP A 645 17.27 -0.54 13.77
CA ASP A 645 18.24 -1.55 14.20
C ASP A 645 19.11 -1.99 12.99
N VAL A 646 20.33 -2.44 13.27
CA VAL A 646 21.28 -2.94 12.25
C VAL A 646 20.87 -4.33 11.73
N ASP A 647 21.13 -4.62 10.45
CA ASP A 647 20.91 -5.95 9.85
C ASP A 647 22.01 -6.95 10.25
N GLY A 648 23.22 -6.44 10.54
CA GLY A 648 24.35 -7.22 11.03
C GLY A 648 25.41 -6.35 11.70
N GLY A 649 26.28 -6.97 12.50
CA GLY A 649 27.23 -6.25 13.35
C GLY A 649 26.57 -5.71 14.63
N SER A 650 27.16 -4.68 15.22
CA SER A 650 26.67 -4.04 16.44
C SER A 650 27.02 -2.56 16.50
N VAL A 651 26.12 -1.76 17.08
CA VAL A 651 26.42 -0.39 17.55
C VAL A 651 26.37 -0.45 19.06
N SER A 652 27.43 -0.02 19.74
CA SER A 652 27.53 -0.11 21.20
C SER A 652 27.91 1.23 21.82
N ILE A 653 27.38 1.47 23.01
CA ILE A 653 27.72 2.59 23.90
C ILE A 653 28.33 1.97 25.15
N ASP A 654 29.58 2.33 25.44
CA ASP A 654 30.37 1.82 26.57
C ASP A 654 30.45 0.28 26.61
N GLY A 655 30.54 -0.34 25.43
CA GLY A 655 30.64 -1.78 25.27
C GLY A 655 29.32 -2.54 25.36
N ARG A 656 28.18 -1.86 25.57
CA ARG A 656 26.84 -2.47 25.51
C ARG A 656 26.16 -2.13 24.20
N ASP A 657 25.62 -3.13 23.51
CA ASP A 657 24.89 -2.89 22.25
C ASP A 657 23.66 -2.01 22.52
N ILE A 658 23.39 -1.04 21.66
CA ILE A 658 22.24 -0.14 21.79
C ILE A 658 20.90 -0.89 21.74
N ARG A 659 20.87 -2.09 21.15
CA ARG A 659 19.73 -3.00 21.14
C ARG A 659 19.37 -3.51 22.54
N ASP A 660 20.36 -3.58 23.41
CA ASP A 660 20.23 -4.03 24.80
C ASP A 660 19.89 -2.88 25.78
N LEU A 661 19.72 -1.64 25.30
CA LEU A 661 19.29 -0.47 26.07
C LEU A 661 17.79 -0.20 25.88
N SER A 662 17.08 0.18 26.95
CA SER A 662 15.71 0.71 26.83
C SER A 662 15.70 2.06 26.12
N GLN A 663 14.56 2.47 25.54
CA GLN A 663 14.43 3.80 24.93
C GLN A 663 14.75 4.91 25.94
N LYS A 664 14.33 4.76 27.19
CA LYS A 664 14.61 5.71 28.25
C LYS A 664 16.11 5.79 28.57
N GLU A 665 16.81 4.66 28.61
CA GLU A 665 18.26 4.64 28.83
C GLU A 665 19.02 5.23 27.63
N LEU A 666 18.64 4.85 26.41
CA LEU A 666 19.29 5.34 25.20
C LEU A 666 19.11 6.85 25.05
N TYR A 667 17.88 7.37 25.12
CA TYR A 667 17.61 8.80 24.96
C TYR A 667 17.97 9.63 26.20
N GLY A 668 18.19 9.00 27.34
CA GLY A 668 18.87 9.62 28.48
C GLY A 668 20.39 9.78 28.28
N ARG A 669 20.98 9.05 27.32
CA ARG A 669 22.41 9.11 26.99
C ARG A 669 22.71 9.78 25.65
N VAL A 670 21.75 9.80 24.74
CA VAL A 670 21.89 10.29 23.36
C VAL A 670 20.86 11.38 23.09
N SER A 671 21.32 12.62 22.91
CA SER A 671 20.52 13.70 22.35
C SER A 671 20.64 13.71 20.83
N VAL A 672 19.50 13.83 20.15
CA VAL A 672 19.45 13.88 18.69
C VAL A 672 18.89 15.23 18.26
N LEU A 673 19.68 16.00 17.54
CA LEU A 673 19.29 17.26 16.92
C LEU A 673 19.26 17.05 15.41
N LEU A 674 18.05 16.85 14.89
CA LEU A 674 17.78 16.71 13.47
C LEU A 674 17.62 18.10 12.82
N GLN A 675 17.72 18.14 11.49
CA GLN A 675 17.54 19.34 10.67
C GLN A 675 16.17 20.02 10.91
N ASP A 676 15.09 19.25 11.07
CA ASP A 676 13.74 19.78 11.33
C ASP A 676 13.25 19.44 12.74
N VAL A 677 13.22 20.44 13.62
CA VAL A 677 12.82 20.29 15.03
C VAL A 677 11.29 20.24 15.12
N GLN A 678 10.79 19.10 15.58
CA GLN A 678 9.37 18.91 15.87
C GLN A 678 8.98 19.54 17.21
N LEU A 679 7.91 20.32 17.19
CA LEU A 679 7.32 20.97 18.35
C LEU A 679 5.92 20.42 18.61
N LEU A 680 5.62 20.22 19.89
CA LEU A 680 4.29 19.80 20.34
C LEU A 680 3.39 21.03 20.46
N HIS A 681 2.09 20.84 20.24
CA HIS A 681 1.08 21.87 20.49
C HIS A 681 0.86 22.04 22.00
N THR A 682 1.81 22.70 22.64
CA THR A 682 1.83 23.01 24.07
C THR A 682 2.68 24.26 24.34
N SER A 683 2.86 24.63 25.61
CA SER A 683 3.65 25.79 26.02
C SER A 683 5.10 25.72 25.54
N VAL A 684 5.76 26.88 25.43
CA VAL A 684 7.20 26.94 25.14
C VAL A 684 8.00 26.22 26.23
N ALA A 685 7.64 26.43 27.50
CA ALA A 685 8.27 25.76 28.63
C ALA A 685 8.23 24.23 28.52
N GLU A 686 7.05 23.67 28.20
CA GLU A 686 6.90 22.22 28.04
C GLU A 686 7.64 21.69 26.81
N ASN A 687 7.73 22.48 25.73
CA ASN A 687 8.53 22.12 24.56
C ASN A 687 10.03 22.06 24.85
N ILE A 688 10.56 22.96 25.70
CA ILE A 688 11.96 22.97 26.15
C ILE A 688 12.18 21.81 27.15
N ALA A 689 11.28 21.63 28.11
CA ALA A 689 11.35 20.60 29.15
C ALA A 689 11.00 19.18 28.66
N LEU A 690 10.76 18.98 27.36
CA LEU A 690 10.28 17.70 26.82
C LEU A 690 11.19 16.51 27.17
N ALA A 691 12.50 16.73 27.17
CA ALA A 691 13.50 15.72 27.53
C ALA A 691 13.79 15.64 29.04
N ALA A 692 13.32 16.61 29.82
CA ALA A 692 13.47 16.70 31.27
C ALA A 692 12.17 17.23 31.92
N PRO A 693 11.08 16.44 31.96
CA PRO A 693 9.75 16.92 32.39
C PRO A 693 9.68 17.41 33.85
N GLY A 694 10.71 17.10 34.66
CA GLY A 694 10.84 17.56 36.04
C GLY A 694 11.76 18.76 36.23
N ALA A 695 12.25 19.39 35.14
CA ALA A 695 13.09 20.57 35.22
C ALA A 695 12.33 21.75 35.85
N ASP A 696 13.00 22.46 36.75
CA ASP A 696 12.48 23.68 37.34
C ASP A 696 12.50 24.85 36.34
N ARG A 697 11.67 25.86 36.61
CA ARG A 697 11.49 27.00 35.70
C ARG A 697 12.79 27.76 35.44
N ASP A 698 13.66 27.86 36.45
CA ASP A 698 14.94 28.56 36.33
C ASP A 698 15.89 27.84 35.37
N SER A 699 15.93 26.50 35.39
CA SER A 699 16.69 25.70 34.42
C SER A 699 16.16 25.86 32.99
N ILE A 700 14.83 25.93 32.83
CA ILE A 700 14.19 26.17 31.52
C ILE A 700 14.59 27.55 30.97
N ILE A 701 14.56 28.58 31.81
CA ILE A 701 14.97 29.95 31.44
C ILE A 701 16.47 29.98 31.09
N ALA A 702 17.33 29.37 31.92
CA ALA A 702 18.76 29.32 31.68
C ALA A 702 19.11 28.61 30.36
N ALA A 703 18.38 27.55 30.01
CA ALA A 703 18.53 26.85 28.72
C ALA A 703 18.11 27.74 27.53
N ALA A 704 17.02 28.51 27.68
CA ALA A 704 16.57 29.46 26.66
C ALA A 704 17.52 30.66 26.48
N GLU A 705 18.09 31.18 27.57
CA GLU A 705 19.12 32.23 27.52
C GLU A 705 20.40 31.74 26.84
N ALA A 706 20.81 30.50 27.12
CA ALA A 706 22.02 29.92 26.54
C ALA A 706 22.00 29.83 25.00
N VAL A 707 20.81 29.72 24.41
CA VAL A 707 20.60 29.71 22.95
C VAL A 707 20.10 31.04 22.40
N GLY A 708 20.01 32.07 23.24
CA GLY A 708 19.54 33.40 22.85
C GLY A 708 18.11 33.42 22.33
N ILE A 709 17.19 32.62 22.90
CA ILE A 709 15.76 32.66 22.54
C ILE A 709 14.88 33.34 23.60
N ALA A 710 15.40 33.58 24.81
CA ALA A 710 14.66 34.20 25.92
C ALA A 710 13.98 35.52 25.52
N ASP A 711 14.72 36.45 24.88
CA ASP A 711 14.16 37.74 24.45
C ASP A 711 12.96 37.59 23.53
N PHE A 712 12.99 36.60 22.62
CA PHE A 712 11.84 36.32 21.76
C PHE A 712 10.67 35.74 22.55
N ILE A 713 10.94 34.82 23.48
CA ILE A 713 9.89 34.23 24.33
C ILE A 713 9.20 35.34 25.13
N ASP A 714 9.93 36.32 25.64
CA ASP A 714 9.38 37.46 26.38
C ASP A 714 8.49 38.37 25.53
N THR A 715 8.62 38.35 24.20
CA THR A 715 7.69 39.06 23.29
C THR A 715 6.37 38.33 23.06
N LEU A 716 6.27 37.06 23.46
CA LEU A 716 5.04 36.28 23.29
C LEU A 716 3.97 36.70 24.33
N PRO A 717 2.67 36.59 24.00
CA PRO A 717 1.58 37.08 24.86
C PRO A 717 1.63 36.56 26.30
N ASP A 718 1.98 35.28 26.48
CA ASP A 718 2.05 34.60 27.78
C ASP A 718 3.49 34.14 28.10
N GLY A 719 4.50 34.74 27.45
CA GLY A 719 5.90 34.35 27.63
C GLY A 719 6.14 32.86 27.38
N TYR A 720 6.80 32.19 28.34
CA TYR A 720 7.06 30.75 28.33
C TYR A 720 5.81 29.87 28.38
N ASP A 721 4.69 30.38 28.87
CA ASP A 721 3.43 29.64 28.96
C ASP A 721 2.60 29.76 27.68
N THR A 722 3.08 30.53 26.70
CA THR A 722 2.45 30.65 25.38
C THR A 722 2.41 29.30 24.68
N VAL A 723 1.20 28.86 24.32
CA VAL A 723 1.00 27.65 23.51
C VAL A 723 1.44 27.92 22.08
N ILE A 724 2.45 27.18 21.63
CA ILE A 724 3.03 27.27 20.29
C ILE A 724 2.70 26.01 19.48
N ASP A 725 2.73 26.16 18.16
CA ASP A 725 2.74 25.07 17.19
C ASP A 725 3.91 25.26 16.20
N GLY A 726 4.18 24.24 15.37
CA GLY A 726 5.28 24.30 14.40
C GLY A 726 5.18 25.44 13.37
N ASN A 727 3.99 26.01 13.16
CA ASN A 727 3.72 26.98 12.10
C ASN A 727 3.90 28.44 12.55
N ARG A 728 3.92 28.71 13.86
CA ARG A 728 4.01 30.08 14.41
C ARG A 728 5.42 30.60 14.62
N LEU A 729 6.44 29.78 14.38
CA LEU A 729 7.85 30.12 14.61
C LEU A 729 8.67 30.13 13.32
N SER A 730 9.72 30.94 13.28
CA SER A 730 10.73 30.87 12.22
C SER A 730 11.56 29.58 12.35
N GLY A 731 12.21 29.15 11.26
CA GLY A 731 13.10 27.98 11.30
C GLY A 731 14.19 28.11 12.37
N GLY A 732 14.85 29.27 12.46
CA GLY A 732 15.86 29.55 13.47
C GLY A 732 15.34 29.57 14.91
N GLN A 733 14.09 30.01 15.13
CA GLN A 733 13.46 29.94 16.45
C GLN A 733 13.16 28.49 16.85
N ARG A 734 12.59 27.68 15.96
CA ARG A 734 12.35 26.25 16.21
C ARG A 734 13.65 25.52 16.55
N GLN A 735 14.71 25.82 15.82
CA GLN A 735 16.01 25.21 16.01
C GLN A 735 16.62 25.58 17.37
N ARG A 736 16.54 26.86 17.78
CA ARG A 736 16.96 27.29 19.12
C ARG A 736 16.18 26.58 20.23
N ILE A 737 14.86 26.37 20.10
CA ILE A 737 14.08 25.57 21.06
C ILE A 737 14.62 24.12 21.11
N GLY A 738 14.93 23.53 19.96
CA GLY A 738 15.54 22.19 19.88
C GLY A 738 16.87 22.12 20.62
N VAL A 739 17.76 23.11 20.43
CA VAL A 739 19.06 23.18 21.11
C VAL A 739 18.86 23.42 22.62
N ALA A 740 17.92 24.27 23.03
CA ALA A 740 17.59 24.46 24.46
C ALA A 740 17.10 23.15 25.11
N ARG A 741 16.26 22.38 24.39
CA ARG A 741 15.81 21.05 24.83
C ARG A 741 16.98 20.09 25.02
N ALA A 742 17.95 20.08 24.10
CA ALA A 742 19.14 19.24 24.20
C ALA A 742 20.08 19.69 25.33
N LEU A 743 20.27 21.00 25.53
CA LEU A 743 21.03 21.56 26.64
C LEU A 743 20.43 21.18 27.99
N LEU A 744 19.10 21.21 28.10
CA LEU A 744 18.40 20.85 29.32
C LEU A 744 18.43 19.33 29.58
N ALA A 745 18.47 18.51 28.52
CA ALA A 745 18.62 17.05 28.63
C ALA A 745 20.03 16.65 29.10
N ASP A 746 21.04 17.44 28.75
CA ASP A 746 22.45 17.29 29.15
C ASP A 746 23.04 15.87 28.97
N THR A 747 22.69 15.19 27.88
CA THR A 747 23.13 13.81 27.63
C THR A 747 24.62 13.70 27.31
N ASP A 748 25.25 12.53 27.51
CA ASP A 748 26.69 12.33 27.28
C ASP A 748 27.09 12.28 25.78
N ILE A 749 26.17 11.83 24.93
CA ILE A 749 26.36 11.69 23.49
C ILE A 749 25.41 12.64 22.75
N VAL A 750 25.91 13.32 21.74
CA VAL A 750 25.10 14.23 20.90
C VAL A 750 25.24 13.83 19.43
N VAL A 751 24.11 13.63 18.77
CA VAL A 751 24.00 13.41 17.33
C VAL A 751 23.46 14.68 16.69
N LEU A 752 24.26 15.32 15.84
CA LEU A 752 23.92 16.56 15.14
C LEU A 752 23.77 16.29 13.64
N ASP A 753 22.62 16.65 13.07
CA ASP A 753 22.41 16.66 11.61
C ASP A 753 22.15 18.09 11.14
N GLU A 754 23.19 18.71 10.56
CA GLU A 754 23.18 20.04 9.92
C GLU A 754 22.32 21.13 10.60
N ALA A 755 22.74 21.53 11.80
CA ALA A 755 21.98 22.41 12.69
C ALA A 755 21.89 23.91 12.30
N THR A 756 22.34 24.34 11.12
CA THR A 756 22.27 25.76 10.69
C THR A 756 21.72 26.01 9.28
N ALA A 757 21.34 24.97 8.54
CA ALA A 757 21.05 25.08 7.09
C ALA A 757 19.85 26.00 6.73
N SER A 758 18.90 26.20 7.66
CA SER A 758 17.66 26.97 7.44
C SER A 758 17.54 28.23 8.31
N ALA A 759 18.60 28.62 9.01
CA ALA A 759 18.59 29.80 9.88
C ALA A 759 18.98 31.07 9.11
N ASP A 760 18.34 32.19 9.44
CA ASP A 760 18.86 33.51 9.06
C ASP A 760 20.22 33.78 9.74
N PRO A 761 21.08 34.67 9.20
CA PRO A 761 22.44 34.87 9.71
C PRO A 761 22.53 35.24 11.21
N GLU A 762 21.53 35.95 11.73
CA GLU A 762 21.47 36.32 13.15
C GLU A 762 21.11 35.10 14.02
N SER A 763 20.12 34.31 13.59
CA SER A 763 19.79 33.03 14.21
C SER A 763 20.92 32.01 14.12
N GLU A 764 21.70 31.98 13.02
CA GLU A 764 22.82 31.06 12.85
C GLU A 764 23.91 31.27 13.91
N TRP A 765 24.23 32.54 14.24
CA TRP A 765 25.18 32.85 15.30
C TRP A 765 24.70 32.39 16.68
N ALA A 766 23.43 32.66 17.01
CA ALA A 766 22.83 32.25 18.28
C ALA A 766 22.75 30.73 18.44
N ILE A 767 22.38 30.02 17.37
CA ILE A 767 22.36 28.55 17.34
C ILE A 767 23.77 28.00 17.53
N ARG A 768 24.77 28.53 16.81
CA ARG A 768 26.16 28.11 16.93
C ARG A 768 26.69 28.28 18.34
N ARG A 769 26.43 29.42 18.99
CA ARG A 769 26.80 29.65 20.39
C ARG A 769 26.15 28.63 21.34
N GLY A 770 24.89 28.30 21.12
CA GLY A 770 24.18 27.27 21.88
C GLY A 770 24.80 25.88 21.70
N LEU A 771 25.15 25.53 20.45
CA LEU A 771 25.84 24.28 20.12
C LEU A 771 27.24 24.24 20.74
N ASP A 772 28.04 25.30 20.62
CA ASP A 772 29.38 25.36 21.23
C ASP A 772 29.31 25.06 22.73
N ARG A 773 28.27 25.54 23.43
CA ARG A 773 28.04 25.20 24.85
C ARG A 773 27.58 23.76 25.05
N LEU A 774 26.71 23.25 24.19
CA LEU A 774 26.20 21.88 24.25
C LEU A 774 27.33 20.86 24.07
N LEU A 775 28.27 21.09 23.15
CA LEU A 775 29.25 20.09 22.75
C LEU A 775 30.45 19.94 23.70
N VAL A 776 30.64 20.86 24.65
CA VAL A 776 31.78 20.82 25.59
C VAL A 776 31.73 19.54 26.44
N GLY A 777 32.80 18.74 26.34
CA GLY A 777 32.98 17.53 27.14
C GLY A 777 32.08 16.36 26.76
N LYS A 778 31.39 16.44 25.61
CA LYS A 778 30.47 15.41 25.12
C LYS A 778 31.05 14.63 23.95
N THR A 779 30.62 13.39 23.77
CA THR A 779 30.93 12.62 22.57
C THR A 779 29.98 13.04 21.45
N VAL A 780 30.51 13.61 20.37
CA VAL A 780 29.65 14.19 19.31
C VAL A 780 29.84 13.44 17.99
N LEU A 781 28.72 13.01 17.42
CA LEU A 781 28.62 12.60 16.03
C LEU A 781 27.95 13.73 15.24
N MET A 782 28.71 14.43 14.41
CA MET A 782 28.22 15.53 13.59
C MET A 782 28.16 15.12 12.12
N ILE A 783 26.99 15.20 11.48
CA ILE A 783 26.87 15.12 10.03
C ILE A 783 26.92 16.53 9.46
N ALA A 784 27.81 16.76 8.50
CA ALA A 784 27.91 18.03 7.83
C ALA A 784 27.67 17.92 6.32
N HIS A 785 26.86 18.84 5.80
CA HIS A 785 26.77 19.11 4.37
C HIS A 785 27.53 20.39 3.98
N ARG A 786 27.87 21.24 4.97
CA ARG A 786 28.75 22.41 4.82
C ARG A 786 30.10 22.12 5.45
N LEU A 787 31.16 21.98 4.67
CA LEU A 787 32.47 21.58 5.20
C LEU A 787 33.06 22.61 6.18
N HIS A 788 32.70 23.89 6.07
CA HIS A 788 33.19 24.93 6.97
C HIS A 788 32.70 24.77 8.42
N THR A 789 31.64 24.00 8.67
CA THR A 789 31.12 23.77 10.02
C THR A 789 31.90 22.69 10.78
N VAL A 790 32.72 21.90 10.09
CA VAL A 790 33.47 20.77 10.66
C VAL A 790 34.98 20.98 10.71
N THR A 791 35.46 22.16 10.34
CA THR A 791 36.91 22.48 10.38
C THR A 791 37.50 22.39 11.79
N GLY A 792 36.69 22.63 12.81
CA GLY A 792 37.05 22.51 14.24
C GLY A 792 36.80 21.14 14.85
N ALA A 793 36.41 20.12 14.08
CA ALA A 793 36.20 18.77 14.62
C ALA A 793 37.54 18.09 14.96
N ASP A 794 37.59 17.40 16.10
CA ASP A 794 38.77 16.63 16.52
C ASP A 794 39.11 15.51 15.52
N ARG A 795 38.08 14.96 14.87
CA ARG A 795 38.22 13.94 13.84
C ARG A 795 37.19 14.13 12.74
N ILE A 796 37.63 14.14 11.50
CA ILE A 796 36.76 14.08 10.31
C ILE A 796 36.87 12.68 9.70
N VAL A 797 35.74 12.15 9.28
CA VAL A 797 35.57 10.86 8.62
C VAL A 797 34.88 11.09 7.28
N VAL A 798 35.58 10.79 6.19
CA VAL A 798 35.04 10.92 4.83
C VAL A 798 34.41 9.59 4.44
N MET A 799 33.15 9.64 4.02
CA MET A 799 32.39 8.49 3.55
C MET A 799 32.16 8.54 2.04
N ARG A 800 32.29 7.37 1.40
CA ARG A 800 31.88 7.12 0.01
C ARG A 800 31.31 5.70 -0.08
N ASP A 801 30.17 5.55 -0.74
CA ASP A 801 29.49 4.25 -0.96
C ASP A 801 29.32 3.41 0.32
N GLY A 802 28.98 4.06 1.44
CA GLY A 802 28.74 3.39 2.72
C GLY A 802 30.00 2.95 3.48
N ARG A 803 31.19 3.35 3.02
CA ARG A 803 32.49 3.03 3.61
C ARG A 803 33.25 4.29 3.99
N ILE A 804 34.14 4.18 4.97
CA ILE A 804 35.09 5.22 5.32
C ILE A 804 36.26 5.16 4.33
N THR A 805 36.55 6.27 3.65
CA THR A 805 37.68 6.37 2.70
C THR A 805 38.86 7.11 3.29
N GLU A 806 38.62 8.13 4.11
CA GLU A 806 39.66 8.96 4.73
C GLU A 806 39.27 9.31 6.17
N SER A 807 40.27 9.49 7.03
CA SER A 807 40.05 9.98 8.40
C SER A 807 41.26 10.76 8.91
N GLY A 808 41.01 11.90 9.55
CA GLY A 808 42.05 12.78 10.08
C GLY A 808 41.47 14.12 10.52
N THR A 809 42.32 15.07 10.89
CA THR A 809 41.92 16.47 11.11
C THR A 809 41.76 17.22 9.79
N HIS A 810 41.16 18.42 9.83
CA HIS A 810 40.96 19.26 8.64
C HIS A 810 42.27 19.47 7.87
N ASP A 811 43.33 19.90 8.57
CA ASP A 811 44.63 20.19 7.96
C ASP A 811 45.30 18.95 7.38
N GLN A 812 45.18 17.80 8.06
CA GLN A 812 45.72 16.52 7.58
C GLN A 812 45.04 16.07 6.29
N LEU A 813 43.71 16.16 6.24
CA LEU A 813 42.93 15.75 5.09
C LEU A 813 43.10 16.69 3.89
N LEU A 814 43.28 17.99 4.13
CA LEU A 814 43.64 18.95 3.07
C LEU A 814 45.04 18.68 2.50
N ALA A 815 46.01 18.37 3.35
CA ALA A 815 47.38 18.09 2.91
C ALA A 815 47.51 16.79 2.11
N THR A 816 46.56 15.85 2.27
CA THR A 816 46.55 14.56 1.59
C THR A 816 46.06 14.66 0.13
N ASP A 817 45.51 15.81 -0.28
CA ASP A 817 44.94 16.07 -1.62
C ASP A 817 43.99 14.96 -2.12
N GLY A 818 43.22 14.39 -1.19
CA GLY A 818 42.25 13.31 -1.44
C GLY A 818 40.82 13.82 -1.63
N THR A 819 39.87 12.91 -1.42
CA THR A 819 38.41 13.15 -1.53
C THR A 819 37.95 14.33 -0.68
N TYR A 820 38.48 14.49 0.54
CA TYR A 820 38.16 15.65 1.36
C TYR A 820 38.59 16.98 0.73
N ALA A 821 39.80 17.03 0.17
CA ALA A 821 40.34 18.23 -0.46
C ALA A 821 39.57 18.60 -1.73
N ASP A 822 39.13 17.62 -2.51
CA ASP A 822 38.26 17.82 -3.67
C ASP A 822 36.90 18.41 -3.27
N LEU A 823 36.27 17.83 -2.24
CA LEU A 823 35.01 18.34 -1.69
C LEU A 823 35.18 19.78 -1.15
N TRP A 824 36.31 20.07 -0.50
CA TRP A 824 36.63 21.40 0.01
C TRP A 824 36.78 22.45 -1.11
N LYS A 825 37.56 22.12 -2.15
CA LYS A 825 37.74 22.99 -3.32
C LYS A 825 36.42 23.27 -4.02
N ALA A 826 35.60 22.23 -4.25
CA ALA A 826 34.28 22.35 -4.85
C ALA A 826 33.29 23.18 -4.01
N GLY A 827 33.38 23.10 -2.67
CA GLY A 827 32.57 23.90 -1.76
C GLY A 827 32.99 25.38 -1.68
N SER A 828 34.28 25.67 -1.89
CA SER A 828 34.84 27.03 -1.86
C SER A 828 34.62 27.86 -3.13
N THR A 829 34.12 27.25 -4.20
CA THR A 829 33.85 27.89 -5.50
C THR A 829 32.39 28.35 -5.68
N ARG A 830 31.56 28.26 -4.65
CA ARG A 830 30.17 28.73 -4.64
C ARG A 830 29.95 29.93 -3.74
#